data_AF-A0A1H9H5W7-F1
#
_entry.id   AF-A0A1H9H5W7-F1
#
_cell.length_a   1.000
_cell.length_b   1.000
_cell.length_c   1.000
_cell.angle_alpha   90.00
_cell.angle_beta   90.00
_cell.angle_gamma   90.00
#
_symmetry.space_group_name_H-M   'P 1'
#
loop_
_entity.id
_entity.type
_entity.pdbx_description
1 polymer ?
#
loop_
_entity_poly.entity_id
_entity_poly.type
_entity_poly.pdbx_seq_one_letter_code
_entity_poly.pdbx_strand_id
1 'polypeptide(L)'
;MINGKKLIALCTSRIYDPQIHGFIEKLNERLQEKEFSLLIFAINSDIYWDEDRPAAEKYVFDIIPYEYLDAVIIMDEKIKSHRIAEKIISCSNQAHIPVIICDGHYKGASSIRFDYEKGFELICRHIIEDHKVKRPHMMAGQPYNDFSNRRIDVFKKVLADNDIDFDDSMISYGYFWSDPCRVATQELLDRGNLPEAVICANDAMAITVSEMLQEAGYKVPEDVIISGFDGYDAIFFASPKISSSSCDIILLADATADVIFESIQNKEIQERFITPVLIPNESCGCPEYNAHPDMLQDWFRESFSRHNDDNRVLQMMSSFMQTSQSLGEMLSHLDCYKTEHSLIVVDRNCFNGSENYFADNNNQKKKDFVLIYDSEFADRYKENTFNLPESSFDRGLDSSENVLTPSIRDRILELTESGYPIIFNSLNVMNKPFGFICYYFPDSYINNYSNTMTVTGSVSNGIGGYINMEYQRTLLKQMDEMYRHDPLTGLLNRMGFQNEFKRICQKGTYGNSEITVIMSDLDGLKYINDHFGHADGDNAIEKVAKALHGAVPENSLSTRFGGDEVFSVIFGKCDPDAIISKIDGFLENYNMLSGRPYKVETSSGYITTTLDENFDITQAVKDADEKMYNVKSSKYAARGRNVYTSP
;
A
#
# COMPACT_ATOMS: atom_id res chain seq x y z
N MET A 1 -11.73 -7.11 26.23
CA MET A 1 -11.35 -6.27 27.39
C MET A 1 -9.84 -6.21 27.62
N ILE A 2 -9.22 -5.05 27.36
CA ILE A 2 -7.85 -4.72 27.77
C ILE A 2 -7.93 -3.44 28.62
N ASN A 3 -7.28 -3.41 29.79
CA ASN A 3 -7.33 -2.28 30.74
C ASN A 3 -8.75 -1.85 31.17
N GLY A 4 -9.74 -2.73 31.08
CA GLY A 4 -11.13 -2.44 31.47
C GLY A 4 -11.98 -1.74 30.40
N LYS A 5 -11.39 -1.29 29.28
CA LYS A 5 -12.13 -0.74 28.14
C LYS A 5 -12.56 -1.83 27.17
N LYS A 6 -13.71 -1.59 26.54
CA LYS A 6 -14.28 -2.48 25.53
C LYS A 6 -14.08 -1.88 24.14
N LEU A 7 -13.64 -2.70 23.20
CA LEU A 7 -13.25 -2.27 21.86
C LEU A 7 -14.26 -2.75 20.83
N ILE A 8 -14.73 -1.84 19.98
CA ILE A 8 -15.64 -2.13 18.89
C ILE A 8 -14.93 -1.85 17.57
N ALA A 9 -14.96 -2.79 16.63
CA ALA A 9 -14.46 -2.55 15.29
C ALA A 9 -15.60 -2.20 14.33
N LEU A 10 -15.42 -1.19 13.49
CA LEU A 10 -16.30 -0.83 12.38
C LEU A 10 -15.57 -1.06 11.07
N CYS A 11 -16.09 -1.96 10.24
CA CYS A 11 -15.60 -2.21 8.88
C CYS A 11 -16.48 -1.45 7.89
N THR A 12 -15.90 -0.50 7.15
CA THR A 12 -16.65 0.37 6.23
C THR A 12 -15.76 0.89 5.08
N SER A 13 -16.32 1.74 4.22
CA SER A 13 -15.64 2.43 3.12
C SER A 13 -15.99 3.91 3.11
N ARG A 14 -15.13 4.75 2.51
CA ARG A 14 -15.44 6.17 2.22
C ARG A 14 -15.96 6.93 3.44
N ILE A 15 -15.20 6.88 4.53
CA ILE A 15 -15.52 7.55 5.81
C ILE A 15 -15.64 9.08 5.69
N TYR A 16 -15.26 9.63 4.54
CA TYR A 16 -15.36 11.03 4.18
C TYR A 16 -16.70 11.42 3.54
N ASP A 17 -17.55 10.44 3.21
CA ASP A 17 -18.91 10.71 2.76
C ASP A 17 -19.76 11.21 3.94
N PRO A 18 -20.50 12.32 3.83
CA PRO A 18 -21.23 12.93 4.95
C PRO A 18 -22.14 11.97 5.71
N GLN A 19 -22.84 11.08 5.01
CA GLN A 19 -23.70 10.07 5.63
C GLN A 19 -22.91 9.07 6.50
N ILE A 20 -21.76 8.58 6.01
CA ILE A 20 -20.91 7.64 6.77
C ILE A 20 -20.26 8.35 7.96
N HIS A 21 -19.82 9.59 7.75
CA HIS A 21 -19.28 10.39 8.81
C HIS A 21 -20.31 10.65 9.92
N GLY A 22 -21.55 11.02 9.56
CA GLY A 22 -22.65 11.19 10.52
C GLY A 22 -22.99 9.89 11.28
N PHE A 23 -22.93 8.74 10.60
CA PHE A 23 -23.03 7.42 11.25
C PHE A 23 -21.93 7.21 12.30
N ILE A 24 -20.68 7.49 11.94
CA ILE A 24 -19.51 7.31 12.82
C ILE A 24 -19.63 8.22 14.05
N GLU A 25 -19.98 9.48 13.85
CA GLU A 25 -20.13 10.45 14.92
C GLU A 25 -21.22 10.00 15.91
N LYS A 26 -22.41 9.66 15.40
CA LYS A 26 -23.53 9.22 16.23
C LYS A 26 -23.22 7.90 16.95
N LEU A 27 -22.62 6.94 16.25
CA LEU A 27 -22.24 5.67 16.83
C LEU A 27 -21.20 5.86 17.94
N ASN A 28 -20.18 6.69 17.71
CA ASN A 28 -19.14 6.96 18.71
C ASN A 28 -19.74 7.65 19.95
N GLU A 29 -20.64 8.63 19.78
CA GLU A 29 -21.37 9.26 20.89
C GLU A 29 -22.05 8.19 21.77
N ARG A 30 -22.83 7.29 21.16
CA ARG A 30 -23.54 6.23 21.87
C ARG A 30 -22.60 5.22 22.53
N LEU A 31 -21.48 4.87 21.89
CA LEU A 31 -20.49 3.96 22.45
C LEU A 31 -19.77 4.56 23.67
N GLN A 32 -19.45 5.85 23.64
CA GLN A 32 -18.81 6.58 24.75
C GLN A 32 -19.69 6.62 26.01
N GLU A 33 -21.03 6.68 25.87
CA GLU A 33 -21.97 6.60 27.01
C GLU A 33 -21.80 5.33 27.87
N LYS A 34 -21.20 4.29 27.28
CA LYS A 34 -20.98 2.99 27.92
C LYS A 34 -19.49 2.63 28.01
N GLU A 35 -18.59 3.62 27.87
CA GLU A 35 -17.13 3.47 27.97
C GLU A 35 -16.52 2.50 26.93
N PHE A 36 -17.12 2.43 25.74
CA PHE A 36 -16.56 1.71 24.60
C PHE A 36 -15.72 2.64 23.72
N SER A 37 -14.67 2.09 23.09
CA SER A 37 -13.86 2.78 22.09
C SER A 37 -14.06 2.18 20.70
N LEU A 38 -14.05 3.04 19.68
CA LEU A 38 -14.30 2.67 18.29
C LEU A 38 -13.00 2.62 17.47
N LEU A 39 -12.77 1.48 16.83
CA LEU A 39 -11.69 1.26 15.85
C LEU A 39 -12.33 1.13 14.46
N ILE A 40 -11.96 1.96 13.50
CA ILE A 40 -12.55 2.02 12.18
C ILE A 40 -11.57 1.44 11.17
N PHE A 41 -11.88 0.31 10.56
CA PHE A 41 -11.11 -0.28 9.47
C PHE A 41 -11.77 0.14 8.16
N ALA A 42 -11.14 1.09 7.46
CA ALA A 42 -11.73 1.75 6.31
C ALA A 42 -10.92 1.53 5.04
N ILE A 43 -11.65 1.28 3.94
CA ILE A 43 -11.15 1.38 2.57
C ILE A 43 -11.57 2.72 1.96
N ASN A 44 -10.78 3.25 1.02
CA ASN A 44 -11.07 4.54 0.40
C ASN A 44 -11.99 4.41 -0.81
N SER A 45 -12.16 3.19 -1.33
CA SER A 45 -13.03 2.87 -2.47
C SER A 45 -14.09 1.82 -2.09
N ASP A 46 -15.16 1.68 -2.88
CA ASP A 46 -16.07 0.53 -2.74
C ASP A 46 -15.56 -0.64 -3.60
N ILE A 47 -15.94 -1.88 -3.24
CA ILE A 47 -15.40 -3.10 -3.89
C ILE A 47 -16.30 -3.55 -5.07
N TYR A 48 -17.31 -2.76 -5.43
CA TYR A 48 -18.40 -3.14 -6.33
C TYR A 48 -17.94 -3.74 -7.68
N TRP A 49 -16.84 -3.23 -8.27
CA TRP A 49 -16.33 -3.70 -9.57
C TRP A 49 -15.18 -4.72 -9.47
N ASP A 50 -14.77 -5.09 -8.25
CA ASP A 50 -13.43 -5.63 -7.98
C ASP A 50 -13.43 -6.78 -6.95
N GLU A 51 -14.52 -7.51 -6.78
CA GLU A 51 -14.60 -8.63 -5.82
C GLU A 51 -13.51 -9.68 -6.08
N ASP A 52 -13.26 -9.99 -7.36
CA ASP A 52 -12.25 -10.94 -7.84
C ASP A 52 -10.85 -10.35 -7.97
N ARG A 53 -10.70 -9.03 -8.04
CA ARG A 53 -9.37 -8.42 -8.12
C ARG A 53 -8.77 -8.30 -6.72
N PRO A 54 -7.46 -8.60 -6.56
CA PRO A 54 -6.75 -8.17 -5.37
C PRO A 54 -6.88 -6.65 -5.30
N ALA A 55 -7.38 -6.12 -4.19
CA ALA A 55 -7.30 -4.70 -3.90
C ALA A 55 -6.54 -4.59 -2.58
N ALA A 56 -5.37 -3.98 -2.62
CA ALA A 56 -4.50 -3.91 -1.45
C ALA A 56 -5.13 -3.13 -0.30
N GLU A 57 -6.11 -2.26 -0.57
CA GLU A 57 -6.92 -1.62 0.47
C GLU A 57 -7.64 -2.64 1.36
N LYS A 58 -8.08 -3.79 0.81
CA LYS A 58 -8.74 -4.89 1.56
C LYS A 58 -7.87 -5.43 2.69
N TYR A 59 -6.55 -5.23 2.60
CA TYR A 59 -5.61 -5.64 3.62
C TYR A 59 -5.90 -5.01 4.99
N VAL A 60 -6.59 -3.86 5.02
CA VAL A 60 -7.04 -3.25 6.27
C VAL A 60 -7.97 -4.16 7.09
N PHE A 61 -8.70 -5.09 6.44
CA PHE A 61 -9.54 -6.06 7.14
C PHE A 61 -8.76 -7.29 7.62
N ASP A 62 -7.57 -7.54 7.05
CA ASP A 62 -6.68 -8.62 7.47
C ASP A 62 -5.93 -8.27 8.75
N ILE A 63 -5.86 -6.98 9.10
CA ILE A 63 -5.19 -6.48 10.30
C ILE A 63 -6.11 -6.32 11.53
N ILE A 64 -7.38 -6.73 11.41
CA ILE A 64 -8.36 -6.61 12.50
C ILE A 64 -7.91 -7.49 13.68
N PRO A 65 -7.77 -6.92 14.89
CA PRO A 65 -7.25 -7.63 16.04
C PRO A 65 -8.36 -8.35 16.82
N TYR A 66 -8.99 -9.38 16.21
CA TYR A 66 -10.18 -10.06 16.74
C TYR A 66 -10.08 -10.50 18.20
N GLU A 67 -8.90 -10.90 18.67
CA GLU A 67 -8.64 -11.36 20.05
C GLU A 67 -8.86 -10.29 21.13
N TYR A 68 -8.90 -9.00 20.75
CA TYR A 68 -9.04 -7.88 21.66
C TYR A 68 -10.39 -7.17 21.59
N LEU A 69 -11.20 -7.52 20.60
CA LEU A 69 -12.48 -6.88 20.33
C LEU A 69 -13.61 -7.46 21.17
N ASP A 70 -14.61 -6.64 21.44
CA ASP A 70 -15.84 -7.02 22.12
C ASP A 70 -17.04 -7.10 21.15
N ALA A 71 -16.96 -6.46 19.98
CA ALA A 71 -17.85 -6.69 18.83
C ALA A 71 -17.25 -6.18 17.51
N VAL A 72 -17.79 -6.66 16.39
CA VAL A 72 -17.45 -6.18 15.03
C VAL A 72 -18.72 -5.75 14.30
N ILE A 73 -18.66 -4.59 13.67
CA ILE A 73 -19.71 -4.02 12.81
C ILE A 73 -19.23 -4.10 11.36
N ILE A 74 -20.11 -4.52 10.45
CA ILE A 74 -19.86 -4.57 9.02
C ILE A 74 -20.93 -3.73 8.31
N MET A 75 -20.53 -2.65 7.62
CA MET A 75 -21.42 -1.93 6.72
C MET A 75 -21.44 -2.61 5.36
N ASP A 76 -22.34 -3.58 5.18
CA ASP A 76 -22.34 -4.52 4.05
C ASP A 76 -22.50 -3.80 2.70
N GLU A 77 -23.49 -2.91 2.60
CA GLU A 77 -23.73 -2.08 1.40
C GLU A 77 -22.61 -1.06 1.10
N LYS A 78 -21.65 -0.87 2.00
CA LYS A 78 -20.50 0.02 1.77
C LYS A 78 -19.28 -0.76 1.33
N ILE A 79 -19.01 -1.89 1.99
CA ILE A 79 -17.93 -2.80 1.58
C ILE A 79 -18.26 -3.47 0.23
N LYS A 80 -19.52 -3.87 0.00
CA LYS A 80 -20.01 -4.52 -1.23
C LYS A 80 -19.17 -5.74 -1.65
N SER A 81 -18.76 -6.56 -0.68
CA SER A 81 -18.10 -7.83 -0.94
C SER A 81 -18.54 -8.90 0.04
N HIS A 82 -19.29 -9.87 -0.47
CA HIS A 82 -19.79 -11.00 0.29
C HIS A 82 -18.63 -11.82 0.88
N ARG A 83 -17.58 -12.04 0.08
CA ARG A 83 -16.39 -12.80 0.51
C ARG A 83 -15.67 -12.18 1.70
N ILE A 84 -15.55 -10.85 1.73
CA ILE A 84 -14.90 -10.15 2.85
C ILE A 84 -15.78 -10.18 4.09
N ALA A 85 -17.08 -9.93 3.94
CA ALA A 85 -18.03 -10.03 5.04
C ALA A 85 -17.98 -11.44 5.67
N GLU A 86 -18.05 -12.50 4.86
CA GLU A 86 -17.93 -13.88 5.34
C GLU A 86 -16.59 -14.17 6.03
N LYS A 87 -15.48 -13.64 5.50
CA LYS A 87 -14.16 -13.77 6.14
C LYS A 87 -14.15 -13.14 7.53
N ILE A 88 -14.62 -11.90 7.64
CA ILE A 88 -14.68 -11.15 8.91
C ILE A 88 -15.60 -11.89 9.90
N ILE A 89 -16.77 -12.37 9.44
CA ILE A 89 -17.69 -13.17 10.25
C ILE A 89 -17.03 -14.45 10.75
N SER A 90 -16.32 -15.18 9.88
CA SER A 90 -15.62 -16.40 10.24
C SER A 90 -14.55 -16.16 11.30
N CYS A 91 -13.69 -15.15 11.11
CA CYS A 91 -12.65 -14.80 12.07
C CYS A 91 -13.25 -14.35 13.41
N SER A 92 -14.33 -13.56 13.38
CA SER A 92 -15.05 -13.11 14.57
C SER A 92 -15.67 -14.28 15.34
N ASN A 93 -16.32 -15.22 14.64
CA ASN A 93 -16.89 -16.41 15.25
C ASN A 93 -15.84 -17.31 15.89
N GLN A 94 -14.65 -17.44 15.27
CA GLN A 94 -13.51 -18.16 15.86
C GLN A 94 -13.01 -17.48 17.14
N ALA A 95 -13.00 -16.14 17.17
CA ALA A 95 -12.68 -15.34 18.35
C ALA A 95 -13.83 -15.24 19.38
N HIS A 96 -15.00 -15.82 19.09
CA HIS A 96 -16.20 -15.78 19.94
C HIS A 96 -16.72 -14.35 20.22
N ILE A 97 -16.58 -13.45 19.23
CA ILE A 97 -17.07 -12.07 19.32
C ILE A 97 -18.35 -11.88 18.50
N PRO A 98 -19.34 -11.12 18.98
CA PRO A 98 -20.57 -10.83 18.24
C PRO A 98 -20.28 -9.98 17.00
N VAL A 99 -21.00 -10.28 15.92
CA VAL A 99 -20.93 -9.55 14.65
C VAL A 99 -22.28 -8.90 14.36
N ILE A 100 -22.26 -7.63 14.00
CA ILE A 100 -23.43 -6.82 13.64
C ILE A 100 -23.28 -6.41 12.18
N ILE A 101 -24.25 -6.80 11.35
CA ILE A 101 -24.31 -6.43 9.94
C ILE A 101 -25.32 -5.30 9.76
N CYS A 102 -24.84 -4.18 9.23
CA CYS A 102 -25.67 -3.06 8.82
C CYS A 102 -26.03 -3.21 7.33
N ASP A 103 -27.32 -3.21 7.07
CA ASP A 103 -27.95 -3.32 5.75
C ASP A 103 -27.58 -4.57 4.95
N GLY A 104 -27.37 -5.69 5.65
CA GLY A 104 -27.08 -6.99 5.08
C GLY A 104 -27.57 -8.13 5.97
N HIS A 105 -27.55 -9.36 5.46
CA HIS A 105 -28.01 -10.53 6.21
C HIS A 105 -27.09 -11.73 5.98
N TYR A 106 -26.48 -12.21 7.07
CA TYR A 106 -25.56 -13.34 7.06
C TYR A 106 -25.86 -14.29 8.22
N LYS A 107 -25.66 -15.58 7.98
CA LYS A 107 -25.84 -16.60 9.01
C LYS A 107 -24.81 -16.42 10.14
N GLY A 108 -25.29 -16.36 11.38
CA GLY A 108 -24.41 -16.26 12.56
C GLY A 108 -24.06 -14.83 12.97
N ALA A 109 -24.66 -13.81 12.35
CA ALA A 109 -24.47 -12.40 12.71
C ALA A 109 -25.82 -11.72 12.95
N SER A 110 -25.85 -10.75 13.88
CA SER A 110 -27.00 -9.86 14.08
C SER A 110 -27.17 -8.97 12.86
N SER A 111 -28.40 -8.66 12.47
CA SER A 111 -28.72 -7.94 11.23
C SER A 111 -29.63 -6.74 11.52
N ILE A 112 -29.26 -5.59 10.99
CA ILE A 112 -30.05 -4.36 11.05
C ILE A 112 -30.28 -3.90 9.62
N ARG A 113 -31.53 -3.86 9.18
CA ARG A 113 -31.89 -3.54 7.78
C ARG A 113 -32.94 -2.44 7.71
N PHE A 114 -32.97 -1.70 6.61
CA PHE A 114 -34.09 -0.81 6.33
C PHE A 114 -35.28 -1.60 5.75
N ASP A 115 -36.49 -1.24 6.18
CA ASP A 115 -37.72 -1.71 5.57
C ASP A 115 -38.03 -0.84 4.33
N TYR A 116 -37.31 -1.14 3.24
CA TYR A 116 -37.39 -0.41 1.99
C TYR A 116 -38.79 -0.41 1.38
N GLU A 117 -39.53 -1.50 1.53
CA GLU A 117 -40.90 -1.64 1.01
C GLU A 117 -41.85 -0.72 1.76
N LYS A 118 -41.77 -0.70 3.09
CA LYS A 118 -42.58 0.20 3.92
C LYS A 118 -42.19 1.67 3.73
N GLY A 119 -40.91 1.97 3.57
CA GLY A 119 -40.44 3.32 3.26
C GLY A 119 -41.00 3.82 1.92
N PHE A 120 -40.93 2.98 0.89
CA PHE A 120 -41.46 3.33 -0.43
C PHE A 120 -42.99 3.46 -0.40
N GLU A 121 -43.66 2.60 0.39
CA GLU A 121 -45.10 2.71 0.63
C GLU A 121 -45.48 4.05 1.27
N LEU A 122 -44.69 4.54 2.24
CA LEU A 122 -44.93 5.85 2.88
C LEU A 122 -44.90 7.00 1.88
N ILE A 123 -43.91 7.05 0.97
CA ILE A 123 -43.86 8.13 -0.03
C ILE A 123 -44.99 7.97 -1.07
N CYS A 124 -45.29 6.75 -1.52
CA CYS A 124 -46.41 6.52 -2.43
C CYS A 124 -47.75 6.97 -1.84
N ARG A 125 -48.02 6.59 -0.59
CA ARG A 125 -49.23 7.01 0.13
C ARG A 125 -49.25 8.51 0.34
N HIS A 126 -48.15 9.13 0.74
CA HIS A 126 -48.09 10.59 0.86
C HIS A 126 -48.50 11.30 -0.45
N ILE A 127 -47.95 10.88 -1.59
CA ILE A 127 -48.28 11.48 -2.89
C ILE A 127 -49.73 11.19 -3.30
N ILE A 128 -50.22 9.96 -3.15
CA ILE A 128 -51.55 9.57 -3.66
C ILE A 128 -52.67 10.02 -2.69
N GLU A 129 -52.48 9.81 -1.40
CA GLU A 129 -53.49 10.02 -0.36
C GLU A 129 -53.50 11.45 0.16
N ASP A 130 -52.35 12.05 0.47
CA ASP A 130 -52.33 13.41 1.06
C ASP A 130 -52.54 14.47 -0.02
N HIS A 131 -51.86 14.34 -1.16
CA HIS A 131 -51.97 15.27 -2.29
C HIS A 131 -53.12 14.93 -3.25
N LYS A 132 -53.86 13.84 -2.99
CA LYS A 132 -55.07 13.42 -3.73
C LYS A 132 -54.83 13.16 -5.23
N VAL A 133 -53.62 12.73 -5.59
CA VAL A 133 -53.22 12.42 -6.97
C VAL A 133 -54.05 11.25 -7.52
N LYS A 134 -54.57 11.39 -8.74
CA LYS A 134 -55.37 10.38 -9.45
C LYS A 134 -54.67 9.78 -10.64
N ARG A 135 -53.66 10.45 -11.18
CA ARG A 135 -52.85 9.97 -12.31
C ARG A 135 -51.36 9.93 -11.96
N PRO A 136 -50.94 9.08 -11.00
CA PRO A 136 -49.53 8.93 -10.68
C PRO A 136 -48.81 8.12 -11.77
N HIS A 137 -47.53 8.42 -11.96
CA HIS A 137 -46.61 7.68 -12.81
C HIS A 137 -45.40 7.26 -11.98
N MET A 138 -44.88 6.07 -12.20
CA MET A 138 -43.68 5.58 -11.54
C MET A 138 -42.49 5.60 -12.51
N MET A 139 -41.39 6.25 -12.08
CA MET A 139 -40.09 6.08 -12.72
C MET A 139 -39.33 4.96 -12.00
N ALA A 140 -39.49 3.74 -12.49
CA ALA A 140 -38.92 2.53 -11.92
C ALA A 140 -37.42 2.38 -12.21
N GLY A 141 -36.78 1.46 -11.49
CA GLY A 141 -35.36 1.13 -11.66
C GLY A 141 -35.10 0.27 -12.91
N GLN A 142 -34.19 -0.70 -12.80
CA GLN A 142 -33.93 -1.64 -13.89
C GLN A 142 -35.07 -2.68 -14.00
N PRO A 143 -35.53 -3.04 -15.22
CA PRO A 143 -36.47 -4.14 -15.38
C PRO A 143 -35.85 -5.48 -14.97
N TYR A 144 -36.67 -6.38 -14.42
CA TYR A 144 -36.25 -7.70 -13.92
C TYR A 144 -35.25 -7.68 -12.75
N ASN A 145 -35.08 -6.53 -12.08
CA ASN A 145 -34.30 -6.41 -10.86
C ASN A 145 -35.22 -6.52 -9.63
N ASP A 146 -34.84 -7.32 -8.63
CA ASP A 146 -35.68 -7.59 -7.46
C ASP A 146 -36.03 -6.35 -6.65
N PHE A 147 -35.11 -5.40 -6.47
CA PHE A 147 -35.37 -4.14 -5.77
C PHE A 147 -36.38 -3.28 -6.54
N SER A 148 -36.25 -3.21 -7.86
CA SER A 148 -37.17 -2.49 -8.75
C SER A 148 -38.57 -3.13 -8.73
N ASN A 149 -38.64 -4.45 -8.86
CA ASN A 149 -39.90 -5.21 -8.86
C ASN A 149 -40.67 -5.03 -7.55
N ARG A 150 -39.99 -5.11 -6.40
CA ARG A 150 -40.64 -4.88 -5.09
C ARG A 150 -41.22 -3.48 -4.97
N ARG A 151 -40.51 -2.44 -5.44
CA ARG A 151 -41.04 -1.06 -5.45
C ARG A 151 -42.25 -0.94 -6.39
N ILE A 152 -42.24 -1.61 -7.54
CA ILE A 152 -43.39 -1.68 -8.45
C ILE A 152 -44.59 -2.37 -7.78
N ASP A 153 -44.36 -3.45 -7.05
CA ASP A 153 -45.43 -4.18 -6.34
C ASP A 153 -46.05 -3.33 -5.23
N VAL A 154 -45.22 -2.57 -4.50
CA VAL A 154 -45.69 -1.57 -3.52
C VAL A 154 -46.51 -0.48 -4.21
N PHE A 155 -46.06 0.05 -5.34
CA PHE A 155 -46.81 1.06 -6.09
C PHE A 155 -48.19 0.52 -6.52
N LYS A 156 -48.24 -0.68 -7.12
CA LYS A 156 -49.48 -1.36 -7.52
C LYS A 156 -50.42 -1.57 -6.34
N LYS A 157 -49.88 -1.99 -5.18
CA LYS A 157 -50.64 -2.15 -3.94
C LYS A 157 -51.29 -0.82 -3.52
N VAL A 158 -50.54 0.27 -3.47
CA VAL A 158 -51.07 1.59 -3.06
C VAL A 158 -52.13 2.11 -4.04
N LEU A 159 -51.98 1.85 -5.34
CA LEU A 159 -53.01 2.18 -6.33
C LEU A 159 -54.31 1.40 -6.09
N ALA A 160 -54.20 0.08 -5.87
CA ALA A 160 -55.35 -0.77 -5.59
C ALA A 160 -56.08 -0.36 -4.30
N ASP A 161 -55.34 0.01 -3.26
CA ASP A 161 -55.90 0.50 -1.99
C ASP A 161 -56.64 1.84 -2.12
N ASN A 162 -56.40 2.58 -3.21
CA ASN A 162 -56.96 3.91 -3.48
C ASN A 162 -57.92 3.95 -4.68
N ASP A 163 -58.40 2.77 -5.12
CA ASP A 163 -59.32 2.59 -6.26
C ASP A 163 -58.78 3.21 -7.57
N ILE A 164 -57.47 3.11 -7.82
CA ILE A 164 -56.82 3.51 -9.08
C ILE A 164 -56.45 2.26 -9.87
N ASP A 165 -57.03 2.09 -11.06
CA ASP A 165 -56.68 0.97 -11.95
C ASP A 165 -55.25 1.13 -12.47
N PHE A 166 -54.43 0.10 -12.25
CA PHE A 166 -53.07 0.07 -12.77
C PHE A 166 -53.07 -0.20 -14.29
N ASP A 167 -52.28 0.59 -15.03
CA ASP A 167 -52.00 0.40 -16.44
C ASP A 167 -50.49 0.43 -16.69
N ASP A 168 -50.00 -0.42 -17.61
CA ASP A 168 -48.56 -0.53 -17.90
C ASP A 168 -47.96 0.79 -18.40
N SER A 169 -48.77 1.72 -18.96
CA SER A 169 -48.28 3.05 -19.35
C SER A 169 -47.90 3.93 -18.17
N MET A 170 -48.31 3.60 -16.93
CA MET A 170 -47.95 4.32 -15.71
C MET A 170 -46.52 4.03 -15.23
N ILE A 171 -45.76 3.17 -15.94
CA ILE A 171 -44.38 2.86 -15.60
C ILE A 171 -43.44 3.30 -16.74
N SER A 172 -42.35 3.96 -16.35
CA SER A 172 -41.15 4.14 -17.18
C SER A 172 -39.94 3.57 -16.43
N TYR A 173 -38.89 3.15 -17.13
CA TYR A 173 -37.70 2.55 -16.51
C TYR A 173 -36.49 3.48 -16.66
N GLY A 174 -36.08 4.12 -15.56
CA GLY A 174 -34.91 5.00 -15.49
C GLY A 174 -33.63 4.30 -15.01
N TYR A 175 -33.67 3.00 -14.74
CA TYR A 175 -32.49 2.17 -14.41
C TYR A 175 -31.68 2.61 -13.18
N PHE A 176 -32.24 3.45 -12.29
CA PHE A 176 -31.57 4.05 -11.13
C PHE A 176 -30.49 5.10 -11.47
N TRP A 177 -30.30 5.48 -12.73
CA TRP A 177 -29.22 6.36 -13.19
C TRP A 177 -29.75 7.57 -13.98
N SER A 178 -28.98 8.66 -14.01
CA SER A 178 -29.37 9.89 -14.71
C SER A 178 -29.58 9.68 -16.20
N ASP A 179 -28.62 9.10 -16.92
CA ASP A 179 -28.66 9.07 -18.39
C ASP A 179 -29.82 8.22 -18.95
N PRO A 180 -30.07 6.99 -18.45
CA PRO A 180 -31.25 6.23 -18.85
C PRO A 180 -32.56 6.90 -18.41
N CYS A 181 -32.57 7.53 -17.24
CA CYS A 181 -33.73 8.30 -16.76
C CYS A 181 -34.05 9.47 -17.70
N ARG A 182 -33.03 10.14 -18.27
CA ARG A 182 -33.26 11.21 -19.25
C ARG A 182 -34.01 10.72 -20.48
N VAL A 183 -33.61 9.56 -21.01
CA VAL A 183 -34.30 8.93 -22.15
C VAL A 183 -35.75 8.59 -21.79
N ALA A 184 -35.97 7.93 -20.65
CA ALA A 184 -37.30 7.53 -20.19
C ALA A 184 -38.21 8.74 -19.91
N THR A 185 -37.65 9.85 -19.44
CA THR A 185 -38.37 11.10 -19.21
C THR A 185 -38.71 11.80 -20.51
N GLN A 186 -37.81 11.78 -21.50
CA GLN A 186 -38.10 12.30 -22.84
C GLN A 186 -39.26 11.52 -23.49
N GLU A 187 -39.24 10.19 -23.40
CA GLU A 187 -40.35 9.36 -23.90
C GLU A 187 -41.68 9.68 -23.19
N LEU A 188 -41.64 10.01 -21.90
CA LEU A 188 -42.82 10.45 -21.15
C LEU A 188 -43.34 11.81 -21.65
N LEU A 189 -42.45 12.76 -21.91
CA LEU A 189 -42.78 14.07 -22.48
C LEU A 189 -43.40 13.96 -23.88
N ASP A 190 -42.84 13.08 -24.73
CA ASP A 190 -43.29 12.87 -26.10
C ASP A 190 -44.72 12.31 -26.20
N ARG A 191 -45.24 11.69 -25.12
CA ARG A 191 -46.65 11.23 -25.05
C ARG A 191 -47.65 12.39 -25.05
N GLY A 192 -47.23 13.62 -24.71
CA GLY A 192 -48.08 14.82 -24.71
C GLY A 192 -49.18 14.86 -23.64
N ASN A 193 -49.18 13.93 -22.69
CA ASN A 193 -50.16 13.85 -21.60
C ASN A 193 -49.42 13.58 -20.28
N LEU A 194 -48.99 14.64 -19.60
CA LEU A 194 -48.18 14.54 -18.38
C LEU A 194 -48.98 13.96 -17.20
N PRO A 195 -48.41 13.08 -16.37
CA PRO A 195 -49.04 12.63 -15.13
C PRO A 195 -49.13 13.78 -14.10
N GLU A 196 -50.00 13.61 -13.10
CA GLU A 196 -50.12 14.56 -11.99
C GLU A 196 -48.95 14.44 -11.00
N ALA A 197 -48.34 13.25 -10.91
CA ALA A 197 -47.14 13.04 -10.13
C ALA A 197 -46.22 12.00 -10.78
N VAL A 198 -44.92 12.18 -10.62
CA VAL A 198 -43.89 11.19 -10.94
C VAL A 198 -43.20 10.74 -9.65
N ILE A 199 -43.42 9.47 -9.29
CA ILE A 199 -42.81 8.82 -8.13
C ILE A 199 -41.60 8.03 -8.61
N CYS A 200 -40.41 8.52 -8.30
CA CYS A 200 -39.17 7.91 -8.75
C CYS A 200 -38.68 6.87 -7.75
N ALA A 201 -38.12 5.77 -8.25
CA ALA A 201 -37.60 4.72 -7.39
C ALA A 201 -36.36 5.18 -6.61
N ASN A 202 -35.64 6.23 -6.99
CA ASN A 202 -34.57 6.83 -6.19
C ASN A 202 -34.46 8.35 -6.41
N ASP A 203 -33.68 9.02 -5.57
CA ASP A 203 -33.51 10.48 -5.62
C ASP A 203 -32.75 10.98 -6.85
N ALA A 204 -31.75 10.22 -7.34
CA ALA A 204 -30.99 10.61 -8.54
C ALA A 204 -31.91 10.74 -9.77
N MET A 205 -32.85 9.80 -9.93
CA MET A 205 -33.88 9.87 -10.96
C MET A 205 -34.86 11.02 -10.70
N ALA A 206 -35.28 11.24 -9.44
CA ALA A 206 -36.19 12.34 -9.11
C ALA A 206 -35.63 13.72 -9.45
N ILE A 207 -34.35 13.96 -9.13
CA ILE A 207 -33.64 15.20 -9.51
C ILE A 207 -33.60 15.32 -11.04
N THR A 208 -33.21 14.25 -11.74
CA THR A 208 -33.13 14.24 -13.21
C THR A 208 -34.49 14.54 -13.87
N VAL A 209 -35.57 13.93 -13.38
CA VAL A 209 -36.94 14.18 -13.88
C VAL A 209 -37.33 15.63 -13.63
N SER A 210 -37.04 16.15 -12.43
CA SER A 210 -37.35 17.55 -12.08
C SER A 210 -36.65 18.55 -12.98
N GLU A 211 -35.36 18.36 -13.24
CA GLU A 211 -34.59 19.19 -14.17
C GLU A 211 -35.19 19.18 -15.56
N MET A 212 -35.47 18.00 -16.12
CA MET A 212 -35.97 17.88 -17.48
C MET A 212 -37.39 18.44 -17.67
N LEU A 213 -38.27 18.26 -16.69
CA LEU A 213 -39.62 18.84 -16.75
C LEU A 213 -39.56 20.37 -16.68
N GLN A 214 -38.66 20.93 -15.87
CA GLN A 214 -38.43 22.38 -15.82
C GLN A 214 -37.82 22.93 -17.12
N GLU A 215 -36.85 22.22 -17.72
CA GLU A 215 -36.29 22.57 -19.04
C GLU A 215 -37.36 22.55 -20.15
N ALA A 216 -38.32 21.63 -20.05
CA ALA A 216 -39.47 21.54 -20.95
C ALA A 216 -40.57 22.59 -20.66
N GLY A 217 -40.40 23.41 -19.60
CA GLY A 217 -41.29 24.53 -19.26
C GLY A 217 -42.40 24.21 -18.26
N TYR A 218 -42.40 23.01 -17.66
CA TYR A 218 -43.35 22.64 -16.60
C TYR A 218 -42.86 23.10 -15.23
N LYS A 219 -43.80 23.44 -14.35
CA LYS A 219 -43.53 23.83 -12.98
C LYS A 219 -43.67 22.65 -12.04
N VAL A 220 -42.70 22.51 -11.15
CA VAL A 220 -42.72 21.54 -10.05
C VAL A 220 -42.88 22.36 -8.77
N PRO A 221 -43.91 22.15 -7.95
CA PRO A 221 -44.92 21.08 -8.01
C PRO A 221 -46.21 21.42 -8.80
N GLU A 222 -46.41 22.64 -9.31
CA GLU A 222 -47.75 23.10 -9.74
C GLU A 222 -48.35 22.35 -10.94
N ASP A 223 -47.51 21.95 -11.90
CA ASP A 223 -47.95 21.16 -13.05
C ASP A 223 -47.75 19.66 -12.82
N VAL A 224 -46.73 19.29 -12.04
CA VAL A 224 -46.37 17.90 -11.75
C VAL A 224 -45.64 17.78 -10.43
N ILE A 225 -46.13 16.89 -9.57
CA ILE A 225 -45.46 16.54 -8.31
C ILE A 225 -44.33 15.55 -8.57
N ILE A 226 -43.20 15.72 -7.88
CA ILE A 226 -42.06 14.80 -8.00
C ILE A 226 -41.68 14.30 -6.62
N SER A 227 -41.40 13.00 -6.53
CA SER A 227 -40.81 12.40 -5.34
C SER A 227 -39.71 11.41 -5.69
N GLY A 228 -38.77 11.25 -4.76
CA GLY A 228 -37.72 10.26 -4.80
C GLY A 228 -37.79 9.28 -3.63
N PHE A 229 -36.69 8.56 -3.44
CA PHE A 229 -36.48 7.60 -2.37
C PHE A 229 -34.96 7.47 -2.14
N ASP A 230 -34.56 7.11 -0.92
CA ASP A 230 -33.18 6.99 -0.37
C ASP A 230 -32.81 8.16 0.58
N GLY A 231 -33.23 9.39 0.25
CA GLY A 231 -32.98 10.59 1.05
C GLY A 231 -31.55 11.14 0.98
N TYR A 232 -30.94 11.17 -0.20
CA TYR A 232 -29.60 11.74 -0.42
C TYR A 232 -29.56 13.24 -0.19
N ASP A 233 -28.44 13.74 0.33
CA ASP A 233 -28.25 15.18 0.59
C ASP A 233 -28.48 16.07 -0.65
N ALA A 234 -28.23 15.52 -1.85
CA ALA A 234 -28.49 16.16 -3.14
C ALA A 234 -29.93 16.68 -3.29
N ILE A 235 -30.92 16.06 -2.63
CA ILE A 235 -32.32 16.49 -2.70
C ILE A 235 -32.53 17.91 -2.14
N PHE A 236 -31.67 18.36 -1.24
CA PHE A 236 -31.74 19.69 -0.62
C PHE A 236 -31.09 20.79 -1.47
N PHE A 237 -30.31 20.41 -2.48
CA PHE A 237 -29.67 21.34 -3.42
C PHE A 237 -30.43 21.47 -4.75
N ALA A 238 -31.37 20.56 -5.02
CA ALA A 238 -32.27 20.66 -6.15
C ALA A 238 -33.21 21.86 -6.00
N SER A 239 -33.66 22.40 -7.14
CA SER A 239 -34.67 23.46 -7.18
C SER A 239 -35.85 22.98 -8.03
N PRO A 240 -37.06 22.78 -7.47
CA PRO A 240 -37.37 22.80 -6.04
C PRO A 240 -36.70 21.63 -5.28
N LYS A 241 -36.60 21.74 -3.94
CA LYS A 241 -36.07 20.63 -3.12
C LYS A 241 -36.95 19.38 -3.25
N ILE A 242 -36.33 18.21 -3.37
CA ILE A 242 -37.06 16.97 -3.66
C ILE A 242 -37.63 16.33 -2.39
N SER A 243 -38.92 15.99 -2.44
CA SER A 243 -39.61 15.17 -1.46
C SER A 243 -39.19 13.71 -1.59
N SER A 244 -38.84 13.06 -0.49
CA SER A 244 -38.28 11.70 -0.50
C SER A 244 -38.65 10.92 0.76
N SER A 245 -38.29 9.64 0.80
CA SER A 245 -38.23 8.86 2.03
C SER A 245 -36.78 8.46 2.30
N SER A 246 -36.26 8.86 3.46
CA SER A 246 -34.85 8.74 3.82
C SER A 246 -34.58 7.50 4.65
N CYS A 247 -33.54 6.77 4.24
CA CYS A 247 -32.91 5.75 5.06
C CYS A 247 -31.95 6.44 6.03
N ASP A 248 -32.51 6.96 7.13
CA ASP A 248 -31.79 7.81 8.08
C ASP A 248 -30.62 7.05 8.73
N ILE A 249 -29.41 7.50 8.42
CA ILE A 249 -28.18 6.88 8.87
C ILE A 249 -27.93 7.06 10.38
N ILE A 250 -28.52 8.11 10.98
CA ILE A 250 -28.45 8.36 12.43
C ILE A 250 -29.30 7.34 13.17
N LEU A 251 -30.49 7.02 12.65
CA LEU A 251 -31.31 5.92 13.19
C LEU A 251 -30.60 4.57 13.07
N LEU A 252 -29.87 4.35 11.97
CA LEU A 252 -29.04 3.16 11.81
C LEU A 252 -27.94 3.08 12.87
N ALA A 253 -27.25 4.20 13.15
CA ALA A 253 -26.22 4.26 14.18
C ALA A 253 -26.78 3.97 15.59
N ASP A 254 -27.91 4.57 15.95
CA ASP A 254 -28.58 4.30 17.23
C ASP A 254 -28.99 2.84 17.37
N ALA A 255 -29.64 2.26 16.35
CA ALA A 255 -30.01 0.86 16.34
C ALA A 255 -28.79 -0.07 16.42
N THR A 256 -27.68 0.31 15.77
CA THR A 256 -26.42 -0.43 15.80
C THR A 256 -25.83 -0.46 17.21
N ALA A 257 -25.79 0.69 17.90
CA ALA A 257 -25.33 0.77 19.28
C ALA A 257 -26.17 -0.11 20.22
N ASP A 258 -27.50 -0.03 20.11
CA ASP A 258 -28.40 -0.84 20.93
C ASP A 258 -28.17 -2.36 20.73
N VAL A 259 -28.04 -2.80 19.47
CA VAL A 259 -27.78 -4.21 19.14
C VAL A 259 -26.41 -4.65 19.65
N ILE A 260 -25.40 -3.79 19.62
CA ILE A 260 -24.08 -4.08 20.22
C ILE A 260 -24.22 -4.33 21.71
N PHE A 261 -24.92 -3.44 22.43
CA PHE A 261 -25.09 -3.55 23.88
C PHE A 261 -25.86 -4.83 24.25
N GLU A 262 -26.91 -5.16 23.50
CA GLU A 262 -27.69 -6.38 23.70
C GLU A 262 -26.89 -7.64 23.34
N SER A 263 -26.17 -7.63 22.22
CA SER A 263 -25.38 -8.78 21.75
C SER A 263 -24.24 -9.12 22.72
N ILE A 264 -23.60 -8.10 23.29
CA ILE A 264 -22.54 -8.28 24.30
C ILE A 264 -23.10 -8.83 25.62
N GLN A 265 -24.31 -8.43 26.02
CA GLN A 265 -24.94 -8.88 27.26
C GLN A 265 -25.55 -10.28 27.13
N ASN A 266 -26.32 -10.52 26.07
CA ASN A 266 -27.18 -11.69 25.93
C ASN A 266 -26.61 -12.77 25.02
N LYS A 267 -25.58 -12.46 24.20
CA LYS A 267 -24.97 -13.37 23.21
C LYS A 267 -25.98 -13.97 22.22
N GLU A 268 -27.11 -13.31 22.00
CA GLU A 268 -28.14 -13.73 21.04
C GLU A 268 -28.07 -12.89 19.78
N ILE A 269 -28.31 -13.54 18.64
CA ILE A 269 -28.41 -12.90 17.33
C ILE A 269 -29.72 -12.10 17.28
N GLN A 270 -29.62 -10.82 16.95
CA GLN A 270 -30.75 -9.90 16.85
C GLN A 270 -31.06 -9.61 15.37
N GLU A 271 -32.35 -9.52 15.03
CA GLU A 271 -32.80 -8.95 13.76
C GLU A 271 -33.63 -7.69 14.03
N ARG A 272 -33.22 -6.56 13.46
CA ARG A 272 -33.94 -5.29 13.57
C ARG A 272 -34.23 -4.69 12.21
N PHE A 273 -35.41 -4.09 12.10
CA PHE A 273 -35.84 -3.35 10.91
C PHE A 273 -36.08 -1.88 11.28
N ILE A 274 -35.49 -0.98 10.51
CA ILE A 274 -35.68 0.46 10.63
C ILE A 274 -36.63 0.90 9.52
N THR A 275 -37.73 1.52 9.89
CA THR A 275 -38.64 2.10 8.89
C THR A 275 -38.05 3.44 8.41
N PRO A 276 -37.85 3.64 7.10
CA PRO A 276 -37.43 4.93 6.54
C PRO A 276 -38.36 6.08 6.94
N VAL A 277 -37.81 7.29 7.03
CA VAL A 277 -38.54 8.50 7.47
C VAL A 277 -39.00 9.27 6.24
N LEU A 278 -40.26 9.72 6.23
CA LEU A 278 -40.78 10.57 5.16
C LEU A 278 -40.21 11.99 5.29
N ILE A 279 -39.63 12.52 4.21
CA ILE A 279 -39.14 13.88 4.07
C ILE A 279 -40.01 14.60 3.02
N PRO A 280 -41.16 15.18 3.43
CA PRO A 280 -41.96 16.01 2.53
C PRO A 280 -41.23 17.33 2.26
N ASN A 281 -41.22 17.78 1.01
CA ASN A 281 -40.48 18.97 0.57
C ASN A 281 -41.22 19.72 -0.55
N GLU A 282 -40.57 20.74 -1.10
CA GLU A 282 -41.14 21.66 -2.07
C GLU A 282 -41.63 20.97 -3.36
N SER A 283 -40.98 19.89 -3.81
CA SER A 283 -41.35 19.20 -5.06
C SER A 283 -42.70 18.47 -5.01
N CYS A 284 -43.30 18.31 -3.83
CA CYS A 284 -44.70 17.90 -3.70
C CYS A 284 -45.62 19.03 -3.20
N GLY A 285 -45.11 20.25 -3.02
CA GLY A 285 -45.88 21.38 -2.50
C GLY A 285 -46.01 21.41 -0.99
N CYS A 286 -45.31 20.53 -0.27
CA CYS A 286 -45.19 20.63 1.18
C CYS A 286 -44.23 21.77 1.58
N PRO A 287 -44.33 22.27 2.82
CA PRO A 287 -43.37 23.24 3.34
C PRO A 287 -41.95 22.70 3.25
N GLU A 288 -41.00 23.61 3.01
CA GLU A 288 -39.58 23.33 2.96
C GLU A 288 -39.14 22.53 4.19
N TYR A 289 -38.54 21.36 3.95
CA TYR A 289 -37.85 20.62 5.00
C TYR A 289 -36.47 21.22 5.23
N ASN A 290 -36.26 21.82 6.40
CA ASN A 290 -34.96 22.31 6.83
C ASN A 290 -34.15 21.15 7.41
N ALA A 291 -33.43 20.42 6.56
CA ALA A 291 -32.32 19.59 7.02
C ALA A 291 -31.19 20.49 7.53
N HIS A 292 -30.48 20.08 8.58
CA HIS A 292 -29.38 20.81 9.23
C HIS A 292 -28.47 21.54 8.21
N PRO A 293 -28.65 22.86 8.01
CA PRO A 293 -28.01 23.59 6.91
C PRO A 293 -26.49 23.74 7.09
N ASP A 294 -26.04 23.73 8.34
CA ASP A 294 -24.68 24.06 8.71
C ASP A 294 -23.69 22.97 8.25
N MET A 295 -24.02 21.69 8.44
CA MET A 295 -23.13 20.56 8.08
C MET A 295 -22.83 20.51 6.58
N LEU A 296 -23.85 20.68 5.73
CA LEU A 296 -23.71 20.64 4.28
C LEU A 296 -23.03 21.89 3.71
N GLN A 297 -23.31 23.07 4.30
CA GLN A 297 -22.61 24.30 3.93
C GLN A 297 -21.15 24.30 4.37
N ASP A 298 -20.86 23.79 5.57
CA ASP A 298 -19.51 23.62 6.08
C ASP A 298 -18.74 22.63 5.20
N TRP A 299 -19.32 21.47 4.87
CA TRP A 299 -18.70 20.53 3.94
C TRP A 299 -18.35 21.17 2.59
N PHE A 300 -19.29 21.88 1.96
CA PHE A 300 -19.03 22.54 0.67
C PHE A 300 -17.93 23.61 0.77
N ARG A 301 -18.00 24.46 1.79
CA ARG A 301 -17.04 25.55 2.05
C ARG A 301 -15.63 25.00 2.30
N GLU A 302 -15.54 23.95 3.12
CA GLU A 302 -14.27 23.39 3.55
C GLU A 302 -13.65 22.47 2.49
N SER A 303 -14.46 21.69 1.77
CA SER A 303 -14.02 20.86 0.64
C SER A 303 -13.46 21.70 -0.51
N PHE A 304 -13.97 22.91 -0.74
CA PHE A 304 -13.47 23.78 -1.82
C PHE A 304 -12.24 24.60 -1.43
N SER A 305 -12.18 25.12 -0.20
CA SER A 305 -11.13 26.07 0.21
C SER A 305 -9.75 25.43 0.46
N ARG A 306 -9.66 24.11 0.67
CA ARG A 306 -8.42 23.45 1.12
C ARG A 306 -7.78 22.51 0.10
N HIS A 307 -8.52 22.11 -0.95
CA HIS A 307 -8.11 21.01 -1.83
C HIS A 307 -6.79 21.24 -2.59
N ASN A 308 -6.55 22.44 -3.14
CA ASN A 308 -5.39 22.66 -4.02
C ASN A 308 -4.06 22.83 -3.26
N ASP A 309 -4.04 23.60 -2.18
CA ASP A 309 -2.81 23.85 -1.41
C ASP A 309 -2.36 22.59 -0.66
N ASP A 310 -3.32 21.82 -0.13
CA ASP A 310 -3.06 20.60 0.61
C ASP A 310 -2.48 19.49 -0.28
N ASN A 311 -3.04 19.32 -1.48
CA ASN A 311 -2.52 18.37 -2.47
C ASN A 311 -1.08 18.69 -2.85
N ARG A 312 -0.73 19.97 -2.98
CA ARG A 312 0.65 20.38 -3.29
C ARG A 312 1.61 20.01 -2.17
N VAL A 313 1.26 20.26 -0.91
CA VAL A 313 2.09 19.91 0.25
C VAL A 313 2.32 18.39 0.30
N LEU A 314 1.26 17.61 0.14
CA LEU A 314 1.33 16.14 0.16
C LEU A 314 2.12 15.56 -1.01
N GLN A 315 2.03 16.17 -2.20
CA GLN A 315 2.87 15.79 -3.35
C GLN A 315 4.36 16.13 -3.11
N MET A 316 4.65 17.29 -2.54
CA MET A 316 6.03 17.67 -2.19
C MET A 316 6.61 16.73 -1.12
N MET A 317 5.84 16.42 -0.07
CA MET A 317 6.20 15.45 0.96
C MET A 317 6.56 14.09 0.33
N SER A 318 5.65 13.53 -0.48
CA SER A 318 5.90 12.25 -1.17
C SER A 318 7.15 12.33 -2.06
N SER A 319 7.37 13.42 -2.79
CA SER A 319 8.54 13.59 -3.65
C SER A 319 9.84 13.62 -2.85
N PHE A 320 9.90 14.39 -1.76
CA PHE A 320 11.10 14.49 -0.93
C PHE A 320 11.44 13.15 -0.27
N MET A 321 10.44 12.45 0.28
CA MET A 321 10.60 11.11 0.85
C MET A 321 11.25 10.12 -0.13
N GLN A 322 10.86 10.14 -1.41
CA GLN A 322 11.42 9.25 -2.43
C GLN A 322 12.89 9.55 -2.74
N THR A 323 13.28 10.81 -2.65
CA THR A 323 14.65 11.26 -2.96
C THR A 323 15.61 11.21 -1.77
N SER A 324 15.10 10.98 -0.56
CA SER A 324 15.89 10.90 0.67
C SER A 324 17.04 9.88 0.58
N GLN A 325 18.15 10.17 1.25
CA GLN A 325 19.36 9.35 1.27
C GLN A 325 19.41 8.40 2.47
N SER A 326 18.58 8.62 3.48
CA SER A 326 18.48 7.75 4.66
C SER A 326 17.02 7.54 5.09
N LEU A 327 16.79 6.48 5.85
CA LEU A 327 15.47 6.21 6.42
C LEU A 327 15.00 7.34 7.35
N GLY A 328 15.89 7.86 8.19
CA GLY A 328 15.58 8.98 9.09
C GLY A 328 15.23 10.26 8.34
N GLU A 329 15.91 10.57 7.23
CA GLU A 329 15.56 11.71 6.37
C GLU A 329 14.17 11.53 5.75
N MET A 330 13.87 10.34 5.22
CA MET A 330 12.54 10.03 4.68
C MET A 330 11.43 10.24 5.72
N LEU A 331 11.62 9.73 6.94
CA LEU A 331 10.66 9.86 8.03
C LEU A 331 10.51 11.30 8.53
N SER A 332 11.58 12.10 8.47
CA SER A 332 11.51 13.51 8.90
C SER A 332 10.54 14.35 8.05
N HIS A 333 10.32 13.97 6.79
CA HIS A 333 9.34 14.63 5.93
C HIS A 333 7.88 14.31 6.29
N LEU A 334 7.64 13.23 7.06
CA LEU A 334 6.33 12.94 7.62
C LEU A 334 5.96 13.91 8.75
N ASP A 335 6.88 14.72 9.27
CA ASP A 335 6.56 15.72 10.29
C ASP A 335 5.96 16.99 9.63
N CYS A 336 4.64 16.98 9.41
CA CYS A 336 3.93 18.13 8.87
C CYS A 336 2.48 18.20 9.36
N TYR A 337 1.83 19.36 9.20
CA TYR A 337 0.45 19.59 9.65
C TYR A 337 -0.60 18.66 8.99
N LYS A 338 -0.23 17.90 7.94
CA LYS A 338 -1.13 16.95 7.26
C LYS A 338 -1.06 15.53 7.78
N THR A 339 -0.02 15.21 8.52
CA THR A 339 0.25 13.92 9.14
C THR A 339 0.21 14.03 10.66
N GLU A 340 -0.19 15.20 11.18
CA GLU A 340 -0.60 15.37 12.57
C GLU A 340 -1.73 14.40 12.91
N HIS A 341 -1.70 13.87 14.13
CA HIS A 341 -2.63 12.84 14.61
C HIS A 341 -2.59 11.55 13.77
N SER A 342 -1.40 11.18 13.28
CA SER A 342 -1.21 9.92 12.58
C SER A 342 -0.07 9.07 13.17
N LEU A 343 -0.24 7.76 13.01
CA LEU A 343 0.71 6.73 13.42
C LEU A 343 0.90 5.75 12.26
N ILE A 344 2.13 5.44 11.89
CA ILE A 344 2.45 4.64 10.70
C ILE A 344 3.23 3.39 11.09
N VAL A 345 2.70 2.23 10.66
CA VAL A 345 3.28 0.91 10.88
C VAL A 345 3.52 0.23 9.54
N VAL A 346 4.71 -0.33 9.35
CA VAL A 346 5.08 -1.04 8.12
C VAL A 346 5.77 -2.36 8.42
N ASP A 347 5.78 -3.27 7.45
CA ASP A 347 6.59 -4.48 7.51
C ASP A 347 8.09 -4.11 7.37
N ARG A 348 8.90 -4.41 8.39
CA ARG A 348 10.35 -4.16 8.41
C ARG A 348 11.05 -4.74 7.18
N ASN A 349 10.57 -5.87 6.65
CA ASN A 349 11.14 -6.53 5.48
C ASN A 349 11.13 -5.64 4.23
N CYS A 350 10.28 -4.60 4.17
CA CYS A 350 10.23 -3.68 3.03
C CYS A 350 11.47 -2.80 2.89
N PHE A 351 12.26 -2.64 3.96
CA PHE A 351 13.51 -1.89 3.93
C PHE A 351 14.74 -2.74 3.58
N ASN A 352 14.55 -4.01 3.19
CA ASN A 352 15.64 -4.82 2.67
C ASN A 352 15.94 -4.46 1.21
N GLY A 353 16.90 -3.56 0.99
CA GLY A 353 17.31 -3.12 -0.35
C GLY A 353 17.93 -4.21 -1.25
N SER A 354 18.20 -5.42 -0.74
CA SER A 354 18.72 -6.53 -1.55
C SER A 354 17.65 -7.31 -2.31
N GLU A 355 16.38 -7.17 -1.94
CA GLU A 355 15.24 -7.86 -2.57
C GLU A 355 14.20 -6.84 -3.04
N ASN A 356 13.49 -7.16 -4.12
CA ASN A 356 12.37 -6.32 -4.55
C ASN A 356 11.13 -6.69 -3.75
N TYR A 357 10.85 -5.93 -2.68
CA TYR A 357 9.71 -6.19 -1.81
C TYR A 357 8.37 -6.28 -2.56
N PHE A 358 8.19 -5.49 -3.63
CA PHE A 358 6.92 -5.40 -4.37
C PHE A 358 6.80 -6.33 -5.60
N ALA A 359 7.89 -6.93 -6.07
CA ALA A 359 7.86 -7.84 -7.23
C ALA A 359 7.72 -9.31 -6.86
N ASP A 360 8.30 -9.74 -5.73
CA ASP A 360 8.33 -11.15 -5.36
C ASP A 360 6.99 -11.62 -4.75
N ASN A 361 6.77 -12.94 -4.72
CA ASN A 361 5.70 -13.59 -3.94
C ASN A 361 5.94 -13.46 -2.42
N ASN A 362 6.41 -12.31 -1.95
CA ASN A 362 6.63 -11.98 -0.54
C ASN A 362 5.35 -12.02 0.31
N ASN A 363 4.17 -12.15 -0.33
CA ASN A 363 2.92 -12.46 0.36
C ASN A 363 2.99 -13.75 1.22
N GLN A 364 4.00 -14.62 1.04
CA GLN A 364 4.22 -15.81 1.86
C GLN A 364 5.22 -15.62 3.01
N LYS A 365 6.01 -14.52 3.03
CA LYS A 365 6.93 -14.24 4.14
C LYS A 365 6.13 -13.67 5.32
N LYS A 366 6.48 -14.11 6.52
CA LYS A 366 5.89 -13.60 7.75
C LYS A 366 6.24 -12.11 7.90
N LYS A 367 5.21 -11.27 8.03
CA LYS A 367 5.39 -9.82 8.21
C LYS A 367 5.95 -9.50 9.59
N ASP A 368 6.88 -8.56 9.64
CA ASP A 368 7.53 -8.09 10.86
C ASP A 368 7.15 -6.62 11.07
N PHE A 369 6.00 -6.39 11.70
CA PHE A 369 5.45 -5.04 11.83
C PHE A 369 6.21 -4.17 12.82
N VAL A 370 6.61 -2.99 12.37
CA VAL A 370 7.33 -1.98 13.14
C VAL A 370 6.68 -0.60 13.01
N LEU A 371 6.55 0.08 14.14
CA LEU A 371 6.15 1.49 14.21
C LEU A 371 7.30 2.36 13.69
N ILE A 372 7.07 3.10 12.61
CA ILE A 372 8.09 3.95 11.97
C ILE A 372 7.83 5.44 12.12
N TYR A 373 6.61 5.84 12.49
CA TYR A 373 6.26 7.23 12.73
C TYR A 373 5.07 7.32 13.70
N ASP A 374 5.16 8.24 14.65
CA ASP A 374 4.09 8.61 15.59
C ASP A 374 4.15 10.13 15.72
N SER A 375 3.10 10.83 15.30
CA SER A 375 3.11 12.28 15.22
C SER A 375 3.29 12.98 16.58
N GLU A 376 2.92 12.35 17.70
CA GLU A 376 3.19 12.90 19.04
C GLU A 376 4.68 12.85 19.43
N PHE A 377 5.46 12.04 18.72
CA PHE A 377 6.90 11.87 18.94
C PHE A 377 7.72 12.17 17.68
N ALA A 378 7.25 13.08 16.83
CA ALA A 378 7.90 13.43 15.56
C ALA A 378 9.41 13.75 15.72
N ASP A 379 9.79 14.39 16.83
CA ASP A 379 11.17 14.71 17.19
C ASP A 379 12.12 13.48 17.25
N ARG A 380 11.58 12.27 17.46
CA ARG A 380 12.35 11.01 17.48
C ARG A 380 12.82 10.56 16.09
N TYR A 381 12.28 11.16 15.03
CA TYR A 381 12.48 10.72 13.64
C TYR A 381 13.30 11.72 12.82
N LYS A 382 14.17 12.50 13.45
CA LYS A 382 15.03 13.51 12.79
C LYS A 382 16.19 12.89 11.99
N GLU A 383 16.64 13.62 10.96
CA GLU A 383 17.67 13.22 10.00
C GLU A 383 18.89 12.52 10.65
N ASN A 384 19.34 11.42 10.03
CA ASN A 384 20.52 10.61 10.38
C ASN A 384 20.56 9.97 11.79
N THR A 385 19.50 10.09 12.61
CA THR A 385 19.48 9.52 13.97
C THR A 385 18.55 8.31 14.13
N PHE A 386 17.50 8.23 13.32
CA PHE A 386 16.57 7.11 13.38
C PHE A 386 17.19 5.84 12.77
N ASN A 387 17.27 4.78 13.57
CA ASN A 387 17.54 3.43 13.12
C ASN A 387 16.30 2.57 13.41
N LEU A 388 16.03 1.59 12.53
CA LEU A 388 14.99 0.60 12.81
C LEU A 388 15.33 -0.08 14.15
N PRO A 389 14.38 -0.14 15.11
CA PRO A 389 14.59 -0.83 16.37
C PRO A 389 15.07 -2.26 16.10
N GLU A 390 16.10 -2.75 16.80
CA GLU A 390 16.44 -4.18 16.76
C GLU A 390 15.25 -5.00 17.28
N SER A 391 15.00 -6.17 16.68
CA SER A 391 13.95 -7.08 17.17
C SER A 391 14.25 -7.45 18.63
N SER A 392 13.45 -6.95 19.57
CA SER A 392 13.52 -7.38 20.96
C SER A 392 13.10 -8.85 21.05
N PHE A 393 14.10 -9.74 21.12
CA PHE A 393 13.88 -11.12 21.54
C PHE A 393 13.46 -11.14 23.02
N ASP A 394 12.23 -11.57 23.35
CA ASP A 394 12.03 -12.53 24.45
C ASP A 394 10.65 -13.25 24.39
N ARG A 395 10.73 -14.59 24.54
CA ARG A 395 9.73 -15.61 24.95
C ARG A 395 8.50 -15.91 24.08
N GLY A 396 8.61 -17.01 23.34
CA GLY A 396 7.69 -18.15 23.51
C GLY A 396 6.22 -17.96 23.14
N LEU A 397 5.89 -16.94 22.36
CA LEU A 397 4.60 -16.83 21.70
C LEU A 397 4.82 -17.16 20.23
N ASP A 398 4.16 -18.24 19.77
CA ASP A 398 3.86 -18.44 18.36
C ASP A 398 3.28 -17.14 17.84
N SER A 399 4.10 -16.34 17.16
CA SER A 399 3.65 -15.14 16.49
C SER A 399 2.84 -15.60 15.29
N SER A 400 1.57 -15.87 15.54
CA SER A 400 0.51 -15.79 14.54
C SER A 400 0.49 -14.37 13.96
N GLU A 401 -0.38 -14.16 12.99
CA GLU A 401 -0.66 -12.95 12.22
C GLU A 401 -1.06 -11.70 13.04
N ASN A 402 -0.62 -11.56 14.29
CA ASN A 402 -0.98 -10.46 15.17
C ASN A 402 -0.23 -9.18 14.78
N VAL A 403 -0.97 -8.34 14.06
CA VAL A 403 -0.56 -7.01 13.56
C VAL A 403 -0.23 -6.02 14.69
N LEU A 404 -0.69 -6.31 15.90
CA LEU A 404 -0.48 -5.51 17.10
C LEU A 404 0.56 -6.18 18.01
N THR A 405 1.84 -5.99 17.71
CA THR A 405 2.91 -6.30 18.69
C THR A 405 2.63 -5.54 19.99
N PRO A 406 3.05 -6.06 21.18
CA PRO A 406 2.69 -5.45 22.45
C PRO A 406 2.93 -3.94 22.52
N SER A 407 4.03 -3.44 21.96
CA SER A 407 4.32 -2.00 21.91
C SER A 407 3.36 -1.19 21.04
N ILE A 408 2.98 -1.70 19.87
CA ILE A 408 2.04 -1.02 18.95
C ILE A 408 0.63 -1.06 19.55
N ARG A 409 0.25 -2.22 20.10
CA ARG A 409 -1.03 -2.42 20.78
C ARG A 409 -1.20 -1.42 21.92
N ASP A 410 -0.24 -1.36 22.82
CA ASP A 410 -0.35 -0.54 24.03
C ASP A 410 -0.42 0.95 23.67
N ARG A 411 0.28 1.37 22.61
CA ARG A 411 0.16 2.73 22.07
C ARG A 411 -1.21 3.03 21.45
N ILE A 412 -1.76 2.12 20.65
CA ILE A 412 -3.12 2.30 20.10
C ILE A 412 -4.16 2.37 21.22
N LEU A 413 -4.00 1.56 22.27
CA LEU A 413 -4.89 1.59 23.43
C LEU A 413 -4.82 2.93 24.17
N GLU A 414 -3.62 3.49 24.37
CA GLU A 414 -3.45 4.83 24.94
C GLU A 414 -4.20 5.89 24.11
N LEU A 415 -4.12 5.84 22.78
CA LEU A 415 -4.82 6.79 21.90
C LEU A 415 -6.35 6.71 22.03
N THR A 416 -6.91 5.54 22.40
CA THR A 416 -8.36 5.41 22.66
C THR A 416 -8.83 6.14 23.92
N GLU A 417 -7.92 6.68 24.74
CA GLU A 417 -8.25 7.51 25.90
C GLU A 417 -8.84 8.87 25.55
N SER A 418 -8.58 9.36 24.34
CA SER A 418 -9.16 10.60 23.83
C SER A 418 -10.68 10.57 23.69
N GLY A 419 -11.29 9.38 23.58
CA GLY A 419 -12.72 9.20 23.32
C GLY A 419 -13.12 9.33 21.85
N TYR A 420 -12.17 9.64 20.97
CA TYR A 420 -12.39 9.71 19.52
C TYR A 420 -12.05 8.38 18.83
N PRO A 421 -12.66 8.10 17.66
CA PRO A 421 -12.37 6.88 16.91
C PRO A 421 -10.93 6.84 16.41
N ILE A 422 -10.37 5.63 16.33
CA ILE A 422 -9.07 5.39 15.67
C ILE A 422 -9.34 4.79 14.29
N ILE A 423 -8.84 5.42 13.24
CA ILE A 423 -9.11 5.02 11.84
C ILE A 423 -7.88 4.33 11.27
N PHE A 424 -8.07 3.17 10.65
CA PHE A 424 -7.03 2.39 9.98
C PHE A 424 -7.25 2.44 8.47
N ASN A 425 -6.19 2.75 7.73
CA ASN A 425 -6.14 2.58 6.28
C ASN A 425 -4.89 1.77 5.87
N SER A 426 -5.01 0.96 4.83
CA SER A 426 -3.87 0.17 4.33
C SER A 426 -2.89 1.02 3.53
N LEU A 427 -1.60 0.87 3.84
CA LEU A 427 -0.51 1.39 3.00
C LEU A 427 -0.14 0.35 1.94
N ASN A 428 -0.15 0.77 0.68
CA ASN A 428 0.10 -0.09 -0.46
C ASN A 428 0.69 0.66 -1.67
N VAL A 429 1.57 -0.01 -2.41
CA VAL A 429 2.09 0.47 -3.69
C VAL A 429 1.97 -0.67 -4.71
N MET A 430 1.60 -0.34 -5.95
CA MET A 430 1.38 -1.33 -7.03
C MET A 430 0.45 -2.48 -6.59
N ASN A 431 -0.58 -2.17 -5.81
CA ASN A 431 -1.53 -3.15 -5.29
C ASN A 431 -0.89 -4.23 -4.39
N LYS A 432 0.20 -3.88 -3.69
CA LYS A 432 0.87 -4.72 -2.69
C LYS A 432 0.87 -4.01 -1.33
N PRO A 433 0.21 -4.57 -0.31
CA PRO A 433 0.16 -3.96 1.01
C PRO A 433 1.45 -4.18 1.79
N PHE A 434 2.01 -3.12 2.35
CA PHE A 434 3.26 -3.17 3.12
C PHE A 434 3.12 -2.60 4.53
N GLY A 435 1.94 -2.12 4.91
CA GLY A 435 1.71 -1.51 6.21
C GLY A 435 0.31 -0.95 6.36
N PHE A 436 0.12 -0.15 7.39
CA PHE A 436 -1.10 0.61 7.63
C PHE A 436 -0.76 1.94 8.31
N ILE A 437 -1.66 2.90 8.14
CA ILE A 437 -1.66 4.18 8.84
C ILE A 437 -2.89 4.22 9.75
N CYS A 438 -2.68 4.70 10.97
CA CYS A 438 -3.72 4.99 11.94
C CYS A 438 -3.91 6.50 12.05
N TYR A 439 -5.15 6.97 12.14
CA TYR A 439 -5.48 8.36 12.47
C TYR A 439 -6.23 8.41 13.81
N TYR A 440 -5.91 9.40 14.64
CA TYR A 440 -6.47 9.61 15.98
C TYR A 440 -6.84 11.07 16.20
N PHE A 441 -7.74 11.59 15.36
CA PHE A 441 -8.11 13.00 15.39
C PHE A 441 -8.77 13.38 16.73
N PRO A 442 -8.42 14.54 17.33
CA PRO A 442 -8.96 14.99 18.61
C PRO A 442 -10.34 15.67 18.48
N ASP A 443 -11.03 15.44 17.35
CA ASP A 443 -12.32 16.01 17.01
C ASP A 443 -13.06 15.13 15.99
N SER A 444 -14.36 15.39 15.80
CA SER A 444 -15.20 14.78 14.78
C SER A 444 -15.32 15.65 13.52
N TYR A 445 -14.39 16.56 13.22
CA TYR A 445 -14.54 17.40 12.03
C TYR A 445 -14.35 16.58 10.75
N ILE A 446 -15.34 16.64 9.85
CA ILE A 446 -15.34 15.89 8.58
C ILE A 446 -14.09 16.16 7.72
N ASN A 447 -13.46 17.33 7.85
CA ASN A 447 -12.20 17.67 7.17
C ASN A 447 -11.05 16.71 7.47
N ASN A 448 -10.97 16.22 8.70
CA ASN A 448 -9.92 15.28 9.08
C ASN A 448 -10.16 13.94 8.38
N TYR A 449 -11.41 13.50 8.34
CA TYR A 449 -11.85 12.27 7.67
C TYR A 449 -11.69 12.37 6.14
N SER A 450 -11.99 13.52 5.54
CA SER A 450 -11.87 13.76 4.09
C SER A 450 -10.45 13.74 3.56
N ASN A 451 -9.47 14.08 4.40
CA ASN A 451 -8.07 14.05 4.02
C ASN A 451 -7.42 12.67 4.14
N THR A 452 -8.02 11.71 4.86
CA THR A 452 -7.45 10.37 5.09
C THR A 452 -7.06 9.67 3.80
N MET A 453 -7.90 9.75 2.75
CA MET A 453 -7.61 9.17 1.43
C MET A 453 -6.34 9.76 0.81
N THR A 454 -6.26 11.09 0.70
CA THR A 454 -5.12 11.77 0.05
C THR A 454 -3.84 11.62 0.87
N VAL A 455 -3.92 11.75 2.20
CA VAL A 455 -2.77 11.58 3.09
C VAL A 455 -2.26 10.14 3.02
N THR A 456 -3.14 9.13 3.13
CA THR A 456 -2.77 7.71 3.01
C THR A 456 -2.09 7.46 1.66
N GLY A 457 -2.66 7.97 0.56
CA GLY A 457 -2.09 7.81 -0.77
C GLY A 457 -0.69 8.43 -0.89
N SER A 458 -0.50 9.66 -0.40
CA SER A 458 0.80 10.35 -0.46
C SER A 458 1.86 9.74 0.46
N VAL A 459 1.50 9.35 1.68
CA VAL A 459 2.39 8.62 2.59
C VAL A 459 2.79 7.27 1.96
N SER A 460 1.82 6.55 1.41
CA SER A 460 2.07 5.26 0.77
C SER A 460 3.01 5.38 -0.42
N ASN A 461 2.79 6.36 -1.30
CA ASN A 461 3.64 6.63 -2.45
C ASN A 461 5.04 7.15 -2.04
N GLY A 462 5.13 7.95 -0.97
CA GLY A 462 6.39 8.43 -0.44
C GLY A 462 7.27 7.28 0.06
N ILE A 463 6.73 6.45 0.97
CA ILE A 463 7.44 5.29 1.54
C ILE A 463 7.75 4.26 0.46
N GLY A 464 6.77 3.88 -0.37
CA GLY A 464 6.97 2.86 -1.40
C GLY A 464 7.93 3.30 -2.51
N GLY A 465 7.96 4.58 -2.86
CA GLY A 465 8.96 5.10 -3.79
C GLY A 465 10.36 5.16 -3.17
N TYR A 466 10.50 5.50 -1.88
CA TYR A 466 11.78 5.38 -1.16
C TYR A 466 12.31 3.94 -1.18
N ILE A 467 11.46 2.95 -0.84
CA ILE A 467 11.81 1.52 -0.88
C ILE A 467 12.32 1.10 -2.27
N ASN A 468 11.62 1.51 -3.33
CA ASN A 468 12.04 1.23 -4.70
C ASN A 468 13.38 1.89 -5.06
N MET A 469 13.60 3.13 -4.61
CA MET A 469 14.86 3.85 -4.84
C MET A 469 16.04 3.19 -4.10
N GLU A 470 15.84 2.69 -2.87
CA GLU A 470 16.84 1.93 -2.13
C GLU A 470 17.21 0.62 -2.83
N TYR A 471 16.21 -0.11 -3.34
CA TYR A 471 16.44 -1.30 -4.15
C TYR A 471 17.24 -0.98 -5.43
N GLN A 472 16.87 0.09 -6.15
CA GLN A 472 17.60 0.54 -7.35
C GLN A 472 19.04 0.96 -7.03
N ARG A 473 19.28 1.69 -5.93
CA ARG A 473 20.64 2.06 -5.49
C ARG A 473 21.48 0.82 -5.18
N THR A 474 20.89 -0.17 -4.51
CA THR A 474 21.57 -1.44 -4.20
C THR A 474 21.91 -2.22 -5.48
N LEU A 475 20.97 -2.33 -6.43
CA LEU A 475 21.22 -2.94 -7.73
C LEU A 475 22.33 -2.23 -8.50
N LEU A 476 22.30 -0.89 -8.56
CA LEU A 476 23.34 -0.11 -9.23
C LEU A 476 24.71 -0.35 -8.60
N LYS A 477 24.79 -0.43 -7.27
CA LYS A 477 26.04 -0.74 -6.56
C LYS A 477 26.54 -2.15 -6.90
N GLN A 478 25.66 -3.15 -6.90
CA GLN A 478 26.02 -4.53 -7.27
C GLN A 478 26.47 -4.63 -8.74
N MET A 479 25.78 -3.95 -9.66
CA MET A 479 26.16 -3.88 -11.07
C MET A 479 27.53 -3.22 -11.26
N ASP A 480 27.81 -2.16 -10.52
CA ASP A 480 29.09 -1.46 -10.56
C ASP A 480 30.22 -2.31 -9.96
N GLU A 481 29.96 -3.07 -8.88
CA GLU A 481 30.90 -4.05 -8.34
C GLU A 481 31.21 -5.16 -9.37
N MET A 482 30.20 -5.73 -10.02
CA MET A 482 30.37 -6.72 -11.09
C MET A 482 31.09 -6.15 -12.33
N TYR A 483 30.86 -4.88 -12.65
CA TYR A 483 31.52 -4.20 -13.76
C TYR A 483 32.99 -3.90 -13.47
N ARG A 484 33.38 -3.67 -12.21
CA ARG A 484 34.75 -3.30 -11.83
C ARG A 484 35.62 -4.47 -11.38
N HIS A 485 35.05 -5.53 -10.82
CA HIS A 485 35.79 -6.65 -10.23
C HIS A 485 35.59 -7.95 -11.01
N ASP A 486 36.56 -8.86 -10.88
CA ASP A 486 36.45 -10.24 -11.35
C ASP A 486 35.71 -11.08 -10.30
N PRO A 487 34.60 -11.76 -10.65
CA PRO A 487 33.72 -12.42 -9.68
C PRO A 487 34.37 -13.63 -9.00
N LEU A 488 35.40 -14.23 -9.60
CA LEU A 488 36.11 -15.38 -9.00
C LEU A 488 37.15 -14.94 -7.97
N THR A 489 37.90 -13.89 -8.28
CA THR A 489 39.09 -13.50 -7.51
C THR A 489 38.86 -12.29 -6.58
N GLY A 490 37.84 -11.47 -6.84
CA GLY A 490 37.61 -10.19 -6.17
C GLY A 490 38.58 -9.07 -6.58
N LEU A 491 39.61 -9.38 -7.37
CA LEU A 491 40.52 -8.37 -7.94
C LEU A 491 39.79 -7.49 -8.96
N LEU A 492 40.41 -6.37 -9.36
CA LEU A 492 39.87 -5.60 -10.49
C LEU A 492 39.84 -6.48 -11.75
N ASN A 493 38.78 -6.39 -12.53
CA ASN A 493 38.80 -6.94 -13.89
C ASN A 493 39.55 -5.98 -14.82
N ARG A 494 39.77 -6.40 -16.08
CA ARG A 494 40.49 -5.60 -17.08
C ARG A 494 39.93 -4.17 -17.25
N MET A 495 38.62 -4.01 -17.26
CA MET A 495 37.97 -2.69 -17.39
C MET A 495 38.13 -1.85 -16.12
N GLY A 496 37.93 -2.47 -14.94
CA GLY A 496 38.11 -1.85 -13.64
C GLY A 496 39.54 -1.32 -13.44
N PHE A 497 40.54 -2.12 -13.83
CA PHE A 497 41.95 -1.70 -13.82
C PHE A 497 42.20 -0.47 -14.69
N GLN A 498 41.75 -0.48 -15.95
CA GLN A 498 41.96 0.65 -16.88
C GLN A 498 41.37 1.95 -16.35
N ASN A 499 40.17 1.88 -15.78
CA ASN A 499 39.49 3.05 -15.22
C ASN A 499 40.20 3.59 -13.98
N GLU A 500 40.59 2.74 -13.02
CA GLU A 500 41.22 3.20 -11.78
C GLU A 500 42.65 3.68 -12.03
N PHE A 501 43.41 2.99 -12.89
CA PHE A 501 44.75 3.44 -13.30
C PHE A 501 44.68 4.84 -13.92
N LYS A 502 43.76 5.06 -14.88
CA LYS A 502 43.53 6.39 -15.49
C LYS A 502 43.15 7.45 -14.45
N ARG A 503 42.29 7.10 -13.49
CA ARG A 503 41.86 8.01 -12.41
C ARG A 503 43.03 8.44 -11.54
N ILE A 504 43.91 7.51 -11.17
CA ILE A 504 45.11 7.78 -10.36
C ILE A 504 46.08 8.69 -11.14
N CYS A 505 46.34 8.40 -12.41
CA CYS A 505 47.19 9.24 -13.26
C CYS A 505 46.63 10.67 -13.38
N GLN A 506 45.30 10.83 -13.56
CA GLN A 506 44.67 12.15 -13.66
C GLN A 506 44.74 12.97 -12.37
N LYS A 507 44.70 12.33 -11.20
CA LYS A 507 44.89 13.03 -9.91
C LYS A 507 46.32 13.53 -9.72
N GLY A 508 47.30 13.01 -10.48
CA GLY A 508 48.70 13.40 -10.41
C GLY A 508 49.42 13.00 -9.12
N THR A 509 48.79 12.19 -8.26
CA THR A 509 49.28 11.85 -6.91
C THR A 509 50.66 11.17 -6.91
N TYR A 510 50.98 10.44 -7.98
CA TYR A 510 52.20 9.65 -8.12
C TYR A 510 53.09 10.11 -9.29
N GLY A 511 52.90 11.34 -9.79
CA GLY A 511 53.68 11.86 -10.92
C GLY A 511 55.20 11.79 -10.66
N ASN A 512 55.97 11.32 -11.65
CA ASN A 512 57.42 11.10 -11.59
C ASN A 512 57.89 10.15 -10.46
N SER A 513 57.00 9.36 -9.87
CA SER A 513 57.38 8.32 -8.91
C SER A 513 57.78 7.03 -9.62
N GLU A 514 58.51 6.17 -8.91
CA GLU A 514 58.80 4.80 -9.35
C GLU A 514 57.49 4.02 -9.48
N ILE A 515 57.36 3.18 -10.48
CA ILE A 515 56.20 2.32 -10.69
C ILE A 515 56.68 0.92 -11.03
N THR A 516 56.13 -0.08 -10.35
CA THR A 516 56.45 -1.49 -10.59
C THR A 516 55.22 -2.24 -11.08
N VAL A 517 55.36 -3.00 -12.15
CA VAL A 517 54.34 -3.94 -12.64
C VAL A 517 54.84 -5.35 -12.38
N ILE A 518 54.07 -6.15 -11.64
CA ILE A 518 54.35 -7.56 -11.38
C ILE A 518 53.27 -8.39 -12.06
N MET A 519 53.65 -9.20 -13.04
CA MET A 519 52.79 -10.17 -13.71
C MET A 519 52.99 -11.56 -13.08
N SER A 520 51.91 -12.26 -12.79
CA SER A 520 51.92 -13.64 -12.26
C SER A 520 50.93 -14.52 -13.00
N ASP A 521 51.39 -15.69 -13.41
CA ASP A 521 50.60 -16.71 -14.10
C ASP A 521 50.60 -18.00 -13.27
N LEU A 522 49.42 -18.62 -13.12
CA LEU A 522 49.26 -19.90 -12.44
C LEU A 522 49.83 -21.06 -13.26
N ASP A 523 50.85 -21.71 -12.71
CA ASP A 523 51.48 -22.85 -13.36
C ASP A 523 50.56 -24.08 -13.35
N GLY A 524 50.29 -24.65 -14.54
CA GLY A 524 49.63 -25.95 -14.66
C GLY A 524 48.10 -25.94 -14.49
N LEU A 525 47.42 -24.80 -14.62
CA LEU A 525 45.95 -24.71 -14.51
C LEU A 525 45.21 -25.74 -15.38
N LYS A 526 45.65 -25.96 -16.61
CA LYS A 526 45.05 -26.98 -17.51
C LYS A 526 45.11 -28.39 -16.91
N TYR A 527 46.24 -28.77 -16.33
CA TYR A 527 46.38 -30.07 -15.66
C TYR A 527 45.40 -30.20 -14.50
N ILE A 528 45.26 -29.13 -13.70
CA ILE A 528 44.33 -29.10 -12.57
C ILE A 528 42.88 -29.27 -13.06
N ASN A 529 42.48 -28.50 -14.07
CA ASN A 529 41.14 -28.58 -14.66
C ASN A 529 40.84 -29.97 -15.25
N ASP A 530 41.78 -30.54 -16.01
CA ASP A 530 41.58 -31.80 -16.73
C ASP A 530 41.51 -33.02 -15.78
N HIS A 531 42.18 -32.97 -14.62
CA HIS A 531 42.30 -34.12 -13.69
C HIS A 531 41.44 -34.00 -12.42
N PHE A 532 41.17 -32.77 -11.96
CA PHE A 532 40.45 -32.51 -10.71
C PHE A 532 39.19 -31.67 -10.91
N GLY A 533 38.95 -31.16 -12.12
CA GLY A 533 37.75 -30.42 -12.49
C GLY A 533 37.88 -28.91 -12.29
N HIS A 534 36.94 -28.18 -12.89
CA HIS A 534 36.96 -26.72 -12.90
C HIS A 534 36.85 -26.07 -11.52
N ALA A 535 36.16 -26.71 -10.57
CA ALA A 535 36.07 -26.19 -9.19
C ALA A 535 37.44 -26.12 -8.49
N ASP A 536 38.32 -27.10 -8.76
CA ASP A 536 39.69 -27.11 -8.24
C ASP A 536 40.60 -26.11 -8.97
N GLY A 537 40.37 -25.89 -10.27
CA GLY A 537 41.03 -24.83 -11.04
C GLY A 537 40.64 -23.43 -10.55
N ASP A 538 39.36 -23.19 -10.34
CA ASP A 538 38.83 -21.95 -9.79
C ASP A 538 39.42 -21.66 -8.40
N ASN A 539 39.52 -22.70 -7.56
CA ASN A 539 40.19 -22.59 -6.28
C ASN A 539 41.67 -22.20 -6.41
N ALA A 540 42.41 -22.80 -7.35
CA ALA A 540 43.82 -22.48 -7.57
C ALA A 540 43.99 -21.01 -8.00
N ILE A 541 43.15 -20.53 -8.92
CA ILE A 541 43.14 -19.13 -9.37
C ILE A 541 42.84 -18.18 -8.20
N GLU A 542 41.84 -18.50 -7.37
CA GLU A 542 41.47 -17.72 -6.19
C GLU A 542 42.65 -17.60 -5.20
N LYS A 543 43.44 -18.67 -4.99
CA LYS A 543 44.61 -18.63 -4.10
C LYS A 543 45.76 -17.80 -4.65
N VAL A 544 46.02 -17.88 -5.95
CA VAL A 544 47.02 -17.04 -6.61
C VAL A 544 46.65 -15.56 -6.49
N ALA A 545 45.40 -15.22 -6.76
CA ALA A 545 44.91 -13.86 -6.61
C ALA A 545 45.03 -13.34 -5.17
N LYS A 546 44.67 -14.16 -4.17
CA LYS A 546 44.83 -13.83 -2.75
C LYS A 546 46.29 -13.67 -2.34
N ALA A 547 47.18 -14.52 -2.85
CA ALA A 547 48.62 -14.44 -2.59
C ALA A 547 49.20 -13.12 -3.12
N LEU A 548 48.88 -12.77 -4.37
CA LEU A 548 49.29 -11.51 -4.99
C LEU A 548 48.77 -10.30 -4.20
N HIS A 549 47.46 -10.24 -3.96
CA HIS A 549 46.84 -9.10 -3.29
C HIS A 549 47.33 -8.92 -1.85
N GLY A 550 47.59 -10.01 -1.12
CA GLY A 550 48.13 -9.95 0.24
C GLY A 550 49.63 -9.62 0.32
N ALA A 551 50.38 -9.80 -0.77
CA ALA A 551 51.82 -9.54 -0.80
C ALA A 551 52.17 -8.08 -1.15
N VAL A 552 51.31 -7.42 -1.93
CA VAL A 552 51.51 -6.04 -2.41
C VAL A 552 51.09 -5.00 -1.36
N PRO A 553 51.69 -3.79 -1.39
CA PRO A 553 51.32 -2.70 -0.46
C PRO A 553 50.00 -2.00 -0.85
N GLU A 554 49.44 -1.18 0.06
CA GLU A 554 48.13 -0.51 -0.12
C GLU A 554 48.06 0.43 -1.34
N ASN A 555 49.19 1.02 -1.73
CA ASN A 555 49.36 1.85 -2.91
C ASN A 555 49.53 1.02 -4.19
N SER A 556 48.72 -0.02 -4.35
CA SER A 556 48.77 -0.90 -5.52
C SER A 556 47.37 -1.16 -6.11
N LEU A 557 47.34 -1.49 -7.40
CA LEU A 557 46.16 -1.99 -8.09
C LEU A 557 46.43 -3.42 -8.53
N SER A 558 45.65 -4.37 -8.02
CA SER A 558 45.74 -5.78 -8.42
C SER A 558 44.56 -6.16 -9.31
N THR A 559 44.83 -6.87 -10.39
CA THR A 559 43.85 -7.20 -11.41
C THR A 559 44.02 -8.62 -11.95
N ARG A 560 42.90 -9.24 -12.35
CA ARG A 560 42.90 -10.43 -13.19
C ARG A 560 42.67 -10.01 -14.64
N PHE A 561 43.66 -10.25 -15.48
CA PHE A 561 43.63 -9.81 -16.89
C PHE A 561 43.08 -10.88 -17.83
N GLY A 562 43.29 -12.15 -17.51
CA GLY A 562 42.92 -13.32 -18.33
C GLY A 562 42.53 -14.54 -17.49
N GLY A 563 42.68 -15.74 -18.08
CA GLY A 563 42.27 -17.01 -17.46
C GLY A 563 43.01 -17.29 -16.15
N ASP A 564 44.32 -17.45 -16.23
CA ASP A 564 45.28 -17.71 -15.14
C ASP A 564 46.17 -16.50 -14.82
N GLU A 565 46.04 -15.41 -15.57
CA GLU A 565 46.91 -14.24 -15.50
C GLU A 565 46.37 -13.18 -14.53
N VAL A 566 47.16 -12.90 -13.50
CA VAL A 566 46.94 -11.80 -12.55
C VAL A 566 48.15 -10.88 -12.51
N PHE A 567 47.95 -9.58 -12.37
CA PHE A 567 49.05 -8.65 -12.20
C PHE A 567 48.73 -7.54 -11.22
N SER A 568 49.78 -6.93 -10.67
CA SER A 568 49.67 -5.77 -9.80
C SER A 568 50.55 -4.63 -10.30
N VAL A 569 50.04 -3.42 -10.18
CA VAL A 569 50.76 -2.16 -10.40
C VAL A 569 50.96 -1.49 -9.07
N ILE A 570 52.20 -1.20 -8.70
CA ILE A 570 52.59 -0.63 -7.41
C ILE A 570 53.15 0.77 -7.66
N PHE A 571 52.58 1.77 -7.01
CA PHE A 571 52.99 3.16 -7.16
C PHE A 571 53.96 3.57 -6.06
N GLY A 572 55.14 4.04 -6.41
CA GLY A 572 56.23 4.33 -5.50
C GLY A 572 57.24 3.18 -5.38
N LYS A 573 58.29 3.42 -4.58
CA LYS A 573 59.40 2.50 -4.42
C LYS A 573 58.96 1.23 -3.69
N CYS A 574 59.31 0.07 -4.24
CA CYS A 574 59.09 -1.23 -3.59
C CYS A 574 60.27 -2.17 -3.84
N ASP A 575 60.26 -3.34 -3.19
CA ASP A 575 61.18 -4.45 -3.45
C ASP A 575 60.38 -5.58 -4.13
N PRO A 576 60.43 -5.69 -5.47
CA PRO A 576 59.61 -6.64 -6.21
C PRO A 576 59.96 -8.10 -5.89
N ASP A 577 61.24 -8.40 -5.65
CA ASP A 577 61.71 -9.74 -5.31
C ASP A 577 61.18 -10.18 -3.92
N ALA A 578 61.13 -9.25 -2.97
CA ALA A 578 60.52 -9.51 -1.67
C ALA A 578 59.00 -9.73 -1.77
N ILE A 579 58.31 -9.03 -2.67
CA ILE A 579 56.87 -9.26 -2.92
C ILE A 579 56.65 -10.63 -3.54
N ILE A 580 57.41 -10.99 -4.58
CA ILE A 580 57.33 -12.33 -5.21
C ILE A 580 57.61 -13.43 -4.18
N SER A 581 58.63 -13.24 -3.32
CA SER A 581 58.93 -14.18 -2.23
C SER A 581 57.78 -14.35 -1.24
N LYS A 582 56.99 -13.30 -0.97
CA LYS A 582 55.77 -13.39 -0.14
C LYS A 582 54.65 -14.16 -0.85
N ILE A 583 54.47 -13.97 -2.15
CA ILE A 583 53.50 -14.70 -2.96
C ILE A 583 53.84 -16.20 -2.91
N ASP A 584 55.09 -16.55 -3.21
CA ASP A 584 55.58 -17.93 -3.18
C ASP A 584 55.42 -18.54 -1.78
N GLY A 585 55.83 -17.82 -0.73
CA GLY A 585 55.69 -18.29 0.66
C GLY A 585 54.23 -18.52 1.08
N PHE A 586 53.29 -17.68 0.63
CA PHE A 586 51.87 -17.89 0.87
C PHE A 586 51.35 -19.16 0.19
N LEU A 587 51.74 -19.38 -1.07
CA LEU A 587 51.32 -20.55 -1.85
C LEU A 587 51.97 -21.84 -1.34
N GLU A 588 53.23 -21.82 -0.93
CA GLU A 588 53.90 -22.94 -0.27
C GLU A 588 53.18 -23.34 1.01
N ASN A 589 52.82 -22.35 1.85
CA ASN A 589 52.05 -22.61 3.06
C ASN A 589 50.66 -23.19 2.74
N TYR A 590 49.97 -22.67 1.74
CA TYR A 590 48.71 -23.24 1.26
C TYR A 590 48.87 -24.69 0.79
N ASN A 591 49.92 -24.98 0.01
CA ASN A 591 50.19 -26.33 -0.51
C ASN A 591 50.48 -27.33 0.63
N MET A 592 51.15 -26.91 1.70
CA MET A 592 51.39 -27.76 2.87
C MET A 592 50.11 -28.07 3.66
N LEU A 593 49.19 -27.11 3.75
CA LEU A 593 48.02 -27.19 4.62
C LEU A 593 46.74 -27.68 3.92
N SER A 594 46.62 -27.49 2.60
CA SER A 594 45.36 -27.72 1.88
C SER A 594 44.98 -29.19 1.74
N GLY A 595 45.94 -30.11 1.82
CA GLY A 595 45.73 -31.55 1.61
C GLY A 595 45.32 -31.91 0.17
N ARG A 596 45.41 -30.98 -0.78
CA ARG A 596 45.01 -31.22 -2.17
C ARG A 596 46.06 -32.05 -2.92
N PRO A 597 45.66 -32.88 -3.90
CA PRO A 597 46.55 -33.77 -4.64
C PRO A 597 47.40 -33.07 -5.72
N TYR A 598 47.34 -31.73 -5.77
CA TYR A 598 48.10 -30.89 -6.70
C TYR A 598 48.70 -29.70 -5.95
N LYS A 599 49.72 -29.08 -6.55
CA LYS A 599 50.33 -27.85 -6.03
C LYS A 599 49.80 -26.65 -6.79
N VAL A 600 49.55 -25.56 -6.07
CA VAL A 600 49.28 -24.23 -6.63
C VAL A 600 50.61 -23.47 -6.63
N GLU A 601 51.11 -23.14 -7.81
CA GLU A 601 52.39 -22.46 -8.01
C GLU A 601 52.23 -21.35 -9.04
N THR A 602 53.05 -20.31 -8.95
CA THR A 602 53.02 -19.19 -9.90
C THR A 602 54.37 -18.96 -10.53
N SER A 603 54.36 -18.55 -11.79
CA SER A 603 55.51 -17.90 -12.41
C SER A 603 55.27 -16.39 -12.37
N SER A 604 56.19 -15.65 -11.76
CA SER A 604 56.08 -14.20 -11.62
C SER A 604 57.26 -13.49 -12.24
N GLY A 605 57.00 -12.38 -12.93
CA GLY A 605 57.99 -11.49 -13.50
C GLY A 605 57.58 -10.03 -13.29
N TYR A 606 58.56 -9.12 -13.29
CA TYR A 606 58.29 -7.72 -13.02
C TYR A 606 59.13 -6.77 -13.86
N ILE A 607 58.65 -5.53 -13.95
CA ILE A 607 59.44 -4.39 -14.41
C ILE A 607 59.24 -3.21 -13.47
N THR A 608 60.31 -2.46 -13.24
CA THR A 608 60.30 -1.21 -12.45
C THR A 608 60.78 -0.08 -13.34
N THR A 609 60.01 1.00 -13.42
CA THR A 609 60.29 2.18 -14.24
C THR A 609 59.74 3.44 -13.54
N THR A 610 59.69 4.58 -14.23
CA THR A 610 59.16 5.84 -13.73
C THR A 610 57.81 6.17 -14.38
N LEU A 611 56.85 6.64 -13.59
CA LEU A 611 55.56 7.15 -14.07
C LEU A 611 55.71 8.61 -14.55
N ASP A 612 56.33 8.78 -15.72
CA ASP A 612 56.49 10.08 -16.41
C ASP A 612 55.50 10.25 -17.58
N GLU A 613 55.62 11.34 -18.34
CA GLU A 613 54.74 11.66 -19.49
C GLU A 613 54.81 10.62 -20.62
N ASN A 614 55.87 9.81 -20.68
CA ASN A 614 56.09 8.79 -21.72
C ASN A 614 55.69 7.38 -21.24
N PHE A 615 55.21 7.22 -20.01
CA PHE A 615 54.84 5.92 -19.48
C PHE A 615 53.60 5.35 -20.18
N ASP A 616 53.76 4.20 -20.84
CA ASP A 616 52.66 3.39 -21.38
C ASP A 616 52.47 2.13 -20.54
N ILE A 617 51.35 2.08 -19.81
CA ILE A 617 50.97 0.92 -19.00
C ILE A 617 50.84 -0.36 -19.84
N THR A 618 50.42 -0.24 -21.10
CA THR A 618 50.27 -1.38 -22.00
C THR A 618 51.62 -2.00 -22.32
N GLN A 619 52.65 -1.17 -22.53
CA GLN A 619 54.00 -1.64 -22.77
C GLN A 619 54.63 -2.21 -21.49
N ALA A 620 54.45 -1.55 -20.34
CA ALA A 620 54.97 -2.06 -19.07
C ALA A 620 54.38 -3.43 -18.68
N VAL A 621 53.09 -3.66 -18.93
CA VAL A 621 52.46 -4.98 -18.73
C VAL A 621 53.04 -6.03 -19.68
N LYS A 622 53.28 -5.71 -20.95
CA LYS A 622 53.94 -6.62 -21.90
C LYS A 622 55.37 -6.96 -21.48
N ASP A 623 56.14 -5.97 -21.04
CA ASP A 623 57.51 -6.19 -20.60
C ASP A 623 57.56 -7.10 -19.35
N ALA A 624 56.62 -6.90 -18.41
CA ALA A 624 56.48 -7.77 -17.23
C ALA A 624 56.06 -9.20 -17.62
N ASP A 625 55.16 -9.35 -18.59
CA ASP A 625 54.75 -10.64 -19.16
C ASP A 625 55.92 -11.38 -19.80
N GLU A 626 56.77 -10.72 -20.59
CA GLU A 626 57.99 -11.32 -21.14
C GLU A 626 58.94 -11.80 -20.04
N LYS A 627 59.10 -11.03 -18.96
CA LYS A 627 59.91 -11.45 -17.79
C LYS A 627 59.31 -12.67 -17.10
N MET A 628 57.99 -12.69 -16.92
CA MET A 628 57.26 -13.82 -16.34
C MET A 628 57.42 -15.07 -17.20
N TYR A 629 57.25 -14.96 -18.52
CA TYR A 629 57.37 -16.07 -19.46
C TYR A 629 58.77 -16.71 -19.44
N ASN A 630 59.82 -15.90 -19.26
CA ASN A 630 61.20 -16.39 -19.11
C ASN A 630 61.39 -17.22 -17.82
N VAL A 631 60.77 -16.78 -16.71
CA VAL A 631 60.74 -17.53 -15.45
C VAL A 631 59.99 -18.85 -15.63
N LYS A 632 58.80 -18.79 -16.25
CA LYS A 632 57.96 -19.96 -16.55
C LYS A 632 58.71 -20.98 -17.40
N SER A 633 59.30 -20.54 -18.51
CA SER A 633 60.10 -21.38 -19.41
C SER A 633 61.30 -22.03 -18.70
N SER A 634 61.98 -21.29 -17.81
CA SER A 634 63.10 -21.81 -17.03
C SER A 634 62.64 -22.87 -16.01
N LYS A 635 61.49 -22.67 -15.35
CA LYS A 635 60.88 -23.67 -14.45
C LYS A 635 60.51 -24.94 -15.21
N TYR A 636 59.91 -24.83 -16.39
CA TYR A 636 59.60 -26.01 -17.23
C TYR A 636 60.85 -26.73 -17.72
N ALA A 637 61.91 -26.01 -18.11
CA ALA A 637 63.18 -26.61 -18.49
C ALA A 637 63.88 -27.33 -17.32
N ALA A 638 63.77 -26.79 -16.09
CA ALA A 638 64.30 -27.42 -14.88
C ALA A 638 63.50 -28.69 -14.50
N ARG A 639 62.18 -28.67 -14.64
CA ARG A 639 61.30 -29.84 -14.44
C ARG A 639 61.49 -30.91 -15.52
N GLY A 640 61.72 -30.48 -16.77
CA GLY A 640 61.99 -31.31 -17.94
C GLY A 640 63.35 -32.02 -17.94
N ARG A 641 64.22 -31.78 -16.96
CA ARG A 641 65.42 -32.61 -16.74
C ARG A 641 65.21 -33.81 -15.83
N ASN A 642 64.00 -34.02 -15.27
CA ASN A 642 63.74 -35.14 -14.37
C ASN A 642 62.49 -36.00 -14.65
N VAL A 643 61.75 -35.78 -15.74
CA VAL A 643 60.67 -36.71 -16.14
C VAL A 643 60.50 -36.73 -17.66
N TYR A 644 61.23 -37.61 -18.35
CA TYR A 644 60.80 -38.32 -19.56
C TYR A 644 61.67 -39.58 -19.70
N THR A 645 61.29 -40.63 -18.99
CA THR A 645 61.45 -41.99 -19.52
C THR A 645 60.03 -42.53 -19.69
N SER A 646 59.68 -42.78 -20.95
CA SER A 646 58.41 -43.29 -21.43
C SER A 646 58.12 -44.71 -20.90
N PRO A 647 56.89 -45.22 -21.09
CA PRO A 647 56.49 -45.75 -22.40
C PRO A 647 55.45 -44.92 -23.14
#